data_AF-A0ABD0LYT7-F1
#
_entry.id   AF-A0ABD0LYT7-F1
#
_cell.length_a   1.000
_cell.length_b   1.000
_cell.length_c   1.000
_cell.angle_alpha   90.00
_cell.angle_beta   90.00
_cell.angle_gamma   90.00
#
_symmetry.space_group_name_H-M   'P 1'
#
loop_
_entity.id
_entity.type
_entity.pdbx_description
1 polymer ?
#
loop_
_entity_poly.entity_id
_entity_poly.type
_entity_poly.pdbx_seq_one_letter_code
_entity_poly.pdbx_strand_id
1 'polypeptide(L)'
;MEKKTKLREPGTCRIFFSSPFGGMEEEREELTRKYFPQIQHACNMHGVQFVAVDMRWGITSQAADDAQVINICLREVDRSDIFVGFFGQRYGWHGADDDLLQKNFDNAVGRYPWLDNVRDKSVTELEFLHGHLNNPGALPAAICFRDKAYDDAVREEGVAKGDKKTVFKYSAESDHSSALMHDLKKRVEATEDRCLGVNMAYSHPHEGARFMFESIWGYLNELLASQSDTKLTQRQQDQAEHDAFRARHTAVYRGGKQYLGFLKAYLSKDSGGCVLVTGPAGCGKSALLSNWTTQFDSTWSDVLLIYHFVGCAPRTTAPRDILQRLLTEMNHRLGKDEGDDDKKKKDENQDVETLQQLLLAALEEAVSSRHKRVVIVLDGLDRSLKSGKTSKHLYWLPEKFPAGVLFVASSTDSDTDTHELLVKTRGHDLLTIHPLDEATQTGDLCGEWCSQWDVLKKSGKELSVEQLQRVVASPQTENPLFLRSVLAELSIFEEDYNIKERPDNLVQEVLCAIALSHNGLLERELMEIFEVPSHEWMPLYFAMEGLLVSHAGLLRFGFNEISEAVQDKYLHSEEIRNGVLQKLIKYFSDQLKSLCAWDDLMTPLSKRPVEELPWEQEYEFLELWKATGWKMPEISRAYEESLDLIVTDLYLHKQETCSGPTEPPGLQIRPLLQRLKDFFSMAGYPLGQIEALKRDANILENAEGIVEDSEREVLLLDARYYLACAYVENTDLEAGEKLHTQVMKACRRVLENTPEDQRYIQTLGYSCNGLGVICLRQRRYDEATEFFQESVRLHRQLGNEQCVADSLTNLGVVHIESNQPEEALKYSLQALQMCEKLYFGHLPLTIGNLLTNIALCHRRLGQLDEAEAMYNRSLEVKAAAVGWDHDVVAMAYMNLGTLNMYRSDYATAEQFMRKALAILEGNGATLAKPEFRQTTENLLAFDALKKHNAIDGCIPSVQRHMVKYLIHTGDTDKAREVTEALIKSSRARDPVNFIHLDHLQSLLPENERPVLEPELTVDHALSIWPGQPDLTRRKIEFHALPAGDLNTILKLLEEMGVNNPDFEASTYEAGGDWCESNQRSDLAIEVMEAGGLRVKLLETYRQLQQKVKAYPHLPVILAAKGDDPAAVLVAGDVAVHAGDYKLALECFEKVSTMDNPELAEMASNAVETLKAQAESDTQEGETRSNTGTSS
;
A
#
# COMPACT_ATOMS: atom_id res chain seq x y z
N MET A 1 -22.62 8.19 56.64
CA MET A 1 -21.26 7.65 56.69
C MET A 1 -20.33 8.67 57.32
N GLU A 2 -19.55 8.31 58.34
CA GLU A 2 -18.36 9.10 58.69
C GLU A 2 -17.34 8.84 57.58
N LYS A 3 -17.13 9.81 56.68
CA LYS A 3 -16.17 9.68 55.57
C LYS A 3 -14.76 9.59 56.15
N LYS A 4 -14.14 8.41 56.11
CA LYS A 4 -12.70 8.26 56.39
C LYS A 4 -11.93 8.90 55.23
N THR A 5 -11.15 9.92 55.51
CA THR A 5 -10.38 10.71 54.53
C THR A 5 -8.90 10.33 54.47
N LYS A 6 -8.53 9.13 54.94
CA LYS A 6 -7.14 8.67 54.95
C LYS A 6 -7.04 7.23 54.51
N LEU A 7 -6.03 6.94 53.68
CA LEU A 7 -5.64 5.59 53.31
C LEU A 7 -5.25 4.80 54.57
N ARG A 8 -5.60 3.50 54.61
CA ARG A 8 -5.21 2.61 55.70
C ARG A 8 -3.70 2.38 55.75
N GLU A 9 -3.06 2.33 54.59
CA GLU A 9 -1.61 2.23 54.42
C GLU A 9 -1.09 3.49 53.70
N PRO A 10 -0.17 4.26 54.30
CA PRO A 10 0.34 5.48 53.67
C PRO A 10 0.94 5.20 52.29
N GLY A 11 0.49 5.96 51.28
CA GLY A 11 0.98 5.83 49.91
C GLY A 11 0.50 4.60 49.15
N THR A 12 -0.42 3.80 49.70
CA THR A 12 -1.02 2.64 48.99
C THR A 12 -2.54 2.67 49.09
N CYS A 13 -3.22 2.57 47.94
CA CYS A 13 -4.68 2.39 47.85
C CYS A 13 -5.00 0.93 47.49
N ARG A 14 -5.62 0.21 48.42
CA ARG A 14 -6.00 -1.21 48.27
C ARG A 14 -7.49 -1.36 48.04
N ILE A 15 -7.89 -2.06 46.97
CA ILE A 15 -9.31 -2.35 46.67
C ILE A 15 -9.51 -3.87 46.63
N PHE A 16 -10.46 -4.37 47.43
CA PHE A 16 -10.76 -5.81 47.53
C PHE A 16 -11.90 -6.20 46.59
N PHE A 17 -11.69 -7.19 45.72
CA PHE A 17 -12.68 -7.66 44.74
C PHE A 17 -13.18 -9.09 45.06
N SER A 18 -14.33 -9.16 45.72
CA SER A 18 -14.97 -10.39 46.19
C SER A 18 -16.01 -10.93 45.19
N SER A 19 -15.92 -12.23 44.85
CA SER A 19 -17.01 -12.97 44.19
C SER A 19 -16.87 -14.49 44.47
N PRO A 20 -17.69 -15.38 43.90
CA PRO A 20 -17.49 -16.85 43.90
C PRO A 20 -16.49 -17.39 42.87
N PHE A 21 -15.73 -18.45 43.20
CA PHE A 21 -14.79 -19.11 42.28
C PHE A 21 -15.50 -19.63 41.01
N GLY A 22 -15.22 -19.07 39.85
CA GLY A 22 -15.88 -19.46 38.60
C GLY A 22 -17.31 -18.92 38.43
N GLY A 23 -17.66 -18.63 37.18
CA GLY A 23 -18.89 -17.97 36.78
C GLY A 23 -18.80 -16.44 36.73
N MET A 24 -17.69 -15.82 37.13
CA MET A 24 -17.53 -14.34 37.16
C MET A 24 -16.22 -13.88 36.50
N GLU A 25 -15.67 -14.70 35.60
CA GLU A 25 -14.40 -14.45 34.91
C GLU A 25 -14.50 -13.23 34.00
N GLU A 26 -15.61 -13.08 33.27
CA GLU A 26 -15.82 -11.97 32.32
C GLU A 26 -15.83 -10.59 33.00
N GLU A 27 -16.48 -10.46 34.18
CA GLU A 27 -16.45 -9.22 34.95
C GLU A 27 -15.04 -8.87 35.43
N ARG A 28 -14.30 -9.89 35.91
CA ARG A 28 -12.93 -9.72 36.43
C ARG A 28 -11.98 -9.31 35.32
N GLU A 29 -12.14 -9.92 34.16
CA GLU A 29 -11.39 -9.57 32.95
C GLU A 29 -11.66 -8.13 32.53
N GLU A 30 -12.92 -7.70 32.46
CA GLU A 30 -13.25 -6.32 32.07
C GLU A 30 -12.72 -5.30 33.09
N LEU A 31 -12.82 -5.60 34.40
CA LEU A 31 -12.21 -4.78 35.46
C LEU A 31 -10.69 -4.64 35.29
N THR A 32 -10.00 -5.75 35.05
CA THR A 32 -8.54 -5.79 34.88
C THR A 32 -8.10 -5.08 33.60
N ARG A 33 -8.82 -5.28 32.50
CA ARG A 33 -8.52 -4.73 31.17
C ARG A 33 -8.67 -3.23 31.11
N LYS A 34 -9.78 -2.74 31.61
CA LYS A 34 -10.28 -1.41 31.26
C LYS A 34 -10.21 -0.45 32.43
N TYR A 35 -10.52 -0.92 33.63
CA TYR A 35 -10.78 -0.04 34.77
C TYR A 35 -9.61 0.05 35.75
N PHE A 36 -8.87 -1.04 35.97
CA PHE A 36 -7.66 -1.03 36.82
C PHE A 36 -6.57 -0.07 36.34
N PRO A 37 -6.24 0.03 35.02
CA PRO A 37 -5.27 1.00 34.54
C PRO A 37 -5.68 2.45 34.81
N GLN A 38 -6.97 2.75 34.76
CA GLN A 38 -7.50 4.10 35.05
C GLN A 38 -7.36 4.43 36.53
N ILE A 39 -7.66 3.46 37.42
CA ILE A 39 -7.46 3.58 38.86
C ILE A 39 -5.96 3.76 39.18
N GLN A 40 -5.10 2.96 38.54
CA GLN A 40 -3.65 3.05 38.69
C GLN A 40 -3.13 4.42 38.28
N HIS A 41 -3.58 4.93 37.13
CA HIS A 41 -3.20 6.26 36.64
C HIS A 41 -3.62 7.35 37.64
N ALA A 42 -4.87 7.33 38.11
CA ALA A 42 -5.35 8.27 39.11
C ALA A 42 -4.51 8.21 40.40
N CYS A 43 -4.20 7.02 40.90
CA CYS A 43 -3.37 6.86 42.09
C CYS A 43 -1.95 7.43 41.86
N ASN A 44 -1.33 7.12 40.71
CA ASN A 44 0.01 7.59 40.35
C ASN A 44 0.08 9.12 40.26
N MET A 45 -0.95 9.78 39.72
CA MET A 45 -1.04 11.25 39.66
C MET A 45 -1.05 11.92 41.04
N HIS A 46 -1.38 11.15 42.07
CA HIS A 46 -1.38 11.58 43.47
C HIS A 46 -0.22 10.96 44.29
N GLY A 47 0.75 10.30 43.64
CA GLY A 47 1.89 9.66 44.31
C GLY A 47 1.51 8.45 45.19
N VAL A 48 0.37 7.82 44.89
CA VAL A 48 -0.18 6.66 45.60
C VAL A 48 -0.06 5.42 44.72
N GLN A 49 0.37 4.29 45.29
CA GLN A 49 0.37 3.00 44.60
C GLN A 49 -1.02 2.36 44.65
N PHE A 50 -1.56 1.94 43.52
CA PHE A 50 -2.76 1.10 43.49
C PHE A 50 -2.42 -0.38 43.65
N VAL A 51 -3.22 -1.11 44.43
CA VAL A 51 -3.17 -2.56 44.57
C VAL A 51 -4.58 -3.13 44.49
N ALA A 52 -4.85 -3.89 43.42
CA ALA A 52 -6.05 -4.70 43.31
C ALA A 52 -5.87 -6.00 44.10
N VAL A 53 -6.74 -6.27 45.06
CA VAL A 53 -6.72 -7.50 45.86
C VAL A 53 -7.79 -8.44 45.32
N ASP A 54 -7.36 -9.42 44.54
CA ASP A 54 -8.16 -10.54 44.06
C ASP A 54 -7.54 -11.86 44.57
N MET A 55 -8.10 -12.40 45.65
CA MET A 55 -7.50 -13.51 46.40
C MET A 55 -7.58 -14.88 45.72
N ARG A 56 -8.02 -14.96 44.47
CA ARG A 56 -8.04 -16.23 43.71
C ARG A 56 -6.72 -16.56 43.01
N TRP A 57 -5.86 -15.57 42.85
CA TRP A 57 -4.56 -15.70 42.19
C TRP A 57 -3.41 -15.82 43.20
N GLY A 58 -3.67 -15.64 44.49
CA GLY A 58 -2.65 -15.46 45.52
C GLY A 58 -2.72 -16.40 46.73
N ILE A 59 -3.62 -17.40 46.72
CA ILE A 59 -3.64 -18.44 47.76
C ILE A 59 -2.86 -19.64 47.22
N THR A 60 -1.71 -19.92 47.83
CA THR A 60 -0.89 -21.08 47.45
C THR A 60 -1.63 -22.38 47.75
N SER A 61 -1.37 -23.44 46.98
CA SER A 61 -1.90 -24.78 47.24
C SER A 61 -1.59 -25.21 48.68
N GLN A 62 -0.41 -24.86 49.18
CA GLN A 62 0.00 -25.11 50.56
C GLN A 62 -0.86 -24.35 51.60
N ALA A 63 -1.20 -23.07 51.36
CA ALA A 63 -2.08 -22.32 52.25
C ALA A 63 -3.53 -22.85 52.24
N ALA A 64 -3.96 -23.40 51.11
CA ALA A 64 -5.25 -24.10 51.00
C ALA A 64 -5.23 -25.42 51.78
N ASP A 65 -4.16 -26.22 51.64
CA ASP A 65 -3.95 -27.48 52.38
C ASP A 65 -3.85 -27.27 53.90
N ASP A 66 -3.24 -26.15 54.32
CA ASP A 66 -3.13 -25.72 55.73
C ASP A 66 -4.43 -25.07 56.27
N ALA A 67 -5.49 -25.02 55.46
CA ALA A 67 -6.80 -24.47 55.82
C ALA A 67 -6.74 -23.01 56.32
N GLN A 68 -6.02 -22.14 55.61
CA GLN A 68 -5.87 -20.71 55.95
C GLN A 68 -6.68 -19.75 55.07
N VAL A 69 -7.49 -20.25 54.14
CA VAL A 69 -8.24 -19.47 53.13
C VAL A 69 -9.08 -18.36 53.76
N ILE A 70 -9.96 -18.68 54.71
CA ILE A 70 -10.85 -17.69 55.36
C ILE A 70 -10.03 -16.62 56.09
N ASN A 71 -9.00 -17.04 56.83
CA ASN A 71 -8.16 -16.14 57.62
C ASN A 71 -7.40 -15.15 56.72
N ILE A 72 -6.87 -15.61 55.57
CA ILE A 72 -6.18 -14.77 54.60
C ILE A 72 -7.17 -13.79 53.96
N CYS A 73 -8.32 -14.27 53.47
CA CYS A 73 -9.33 -13.42 52.84
C CYS A 73 -9.78 -12.27 53.76
N LEU A 74 -10.20 -12.58 54.99
CA LEU A 74 -10.69 -11.56 55.92
C LEU A 74 -9.58 -10.58 56.37
N ARG A 75 -8.34 -11.05 56.49
CA ARG A 75 -7.19 -10.18 56.81
C ARG A 75 -6.89 -9.20 55.69
N GLU A 76 -7.04 -9.62 54.44
CA GLU A 76 -6.85 -8.70 53.32
C GLU A 76 -8.01 -7.70 53.20
N VAL A 77 -9.25 -8.10 53.53
CA VAL A 77 -10.36 -7.14 53.68
C VAL A 77 -10.06 -6.10 54.76
N ASP A 78 -9.44 -6.47 55.89
CA ASP A 78 -9.04 -5.52 56.94
C ASP A 78 -8.06 -4.44 56.46
N ARG A 79 -7.24 -4.75 55.45
CA ARG A 79 -6.19 -3.87 54.89
C ARG A 79 -6.71 -2.98 53.76
N SER A 80 -7.86 -3.30 53.20
CA SER A 80 -8.40 -2.63 52.03
C SER A 80 -9.14 -1.33 52.37
N ASP A 81 -9.02 -0.35 51.48
CA ASP A 81 -9.67 0.96 51.57
C ASP A 81 -11.09 0.94 51.01
N ILE A 82 -11.35 0.07 50.04
CA ILE A 82 -12.64 -0.10 49.36
C ILE A 82 -12.93 -1.60 49.18
N PHE A 83 -14.20 -1.98 49.32
CA PHE A 83 -14.70 -3.32 49.05
C PHE A 83 -15.59 -3.32 47.81
N VAL A 84 -15.40 -4.29 46.92
CA VAL A 84 -16.24 -4.50 45.74
C VAL A 84 -16.68 -5.95 45.74
N GLY A 85 -17.98 -6.18 45.86
CA GLY A 85 -18.57 -7.51 45.90
C GLY A 85 -19.46 -7.76 44.70
N PHE A 86 -19.34 -8.90 44.03
CA PHE A 86 -20.22 -9.24 42.91
C PHE A 86 -20.57 -10.73 42.83
N PHE A 87 -21.77 -11.08 42.35
CA PHE A 87 -22.28 -12.46 42.30
C PHE A 87 -23.08 -12.75 41.03
N GLY A 88 -23.00 -14.00 40.55
CA GLY A 88 -23.90 -14.59 39.56
C GLY A 88 -24.92 -15.51 40.23
N GLN A 89 -25.27 -16.64 39.61
CA GLN A 89 -26.12 -17.67 40.24
C GLN A 89 -25.36 -18.62 41.17
N ARG A 90 -24.05 -18.77 41.01
CA ARG A 90 -23.21 -19.64 41.85
C ARG A 90 -22.99 -19.00 43.22
N TYR A 91 -23.18 -19.74 44.32
CA TYR A 91 -23.07 -19.20 45.68
C TYR A 91 -21.64 -19.32 46.27
N GLY A 92 -20.84 -20.27 45.80
CA GLY A 92 -19.42 -20.42 46.13
C GLY A 92 -19.11 -21.67 46.97
N TRP A 93 -17.92 -21.71 47.58
CA TRP A 93 -17.53 -22.83 48.45
C TRP A 93 -18.21 -22.69 49.81
N HIS A 94 -19.16 -23.58 50.12
CA HIS A 94 -20.02 -23.56 51.32
C HIS A 94 -20.43 -24.98 51.75
N GLY A 95 -20.91 -25.13 52.99
CA GLY A 95 -21.49 -26.38 53.49
C GLY A 95 -21.00 -26.75 54.90
N ALA A 96 -21.94 -27.13 55.77
CA ALA A 96 -21.61 -27.58 57.11
C ALA A 96 -20.89 -28.94 57.14
N ASP A 97 -21.05 -29.73 56.06
CA ASP A 97 -20.50 -31.09 55.93
C ASP A 97 -19.13 -31.14 55.23
N ASP A 98 -18.53 -29.99 54.88
CA ASP A 98 -17.19 -29.92 54.26
C ASP A 98 -16.09 -29.79 55.33
N ASP A 99 -15.36 -30.89 55.57
CA ASP A 99 -14.32 -30.98 56.61
C ASP A 99 -13.20 -29.93 56.43
N LEU A 100 -12.81 -29.62 55.19
CA LEU A 100 -11.74 -28.64 54.92
C LEU A 100 -12.23 -27.22 55.20
N LEU A 101 -13.49 -26.92 54.85
CA LEU A 101 -14.11 -25.63 55.14
C LEU A 101 -14.28 -25.44 56.64
N GLN A 102 -14.74 -26.46 57.38
CA GLN A 102 -14.89 -26.38 58.84
C GLN A 102 -13.54 -26.17 59.54
N LYS A 103 -12.46 -26.79 59.04
CA LYS A 103 -11.10 -26.53 59.53
C LYS A 103 -10.65 -25.09 59.26
N ASN A 104 -11.04 -24.49 58.13
CA ASN A 104 -10.79 -23.08 57.84
C ASN A 104 -11.51 -22.16 58.83
N PHE A 105 -12.76 -22.49 59.19
CA PHE A 105 -13.50 -21.79 60.23
C PHE A 105 -12.77 -21.87 61.58
N ASP A 106 -12.37 -23.06 62.01
CA ASP A 106 -11.68 -23.27 63.29
C ASP A 106 -10.38 -22.46 63.39
N ASN A 107 -9.61 -22.39 62.30
CA ASN A 107 -8.40 -21.60 62.21
C ASN A 107 -8.65 -20.07 62.27
N ALA A 108 -9.79 -19.60 61.76
CA ALA A 108 -10.11 -18.18 61.67
C ALA A 108 -10.92 -17.63 62.87
N VAL A 109 -11.72 -18.47 63.55
CA VAL A 109 -12.63 -18.08 64.66
C VAL A 109 -11.88 -17.38 65.80
N GLY A 110 -10.63 -17.78 66.08
CA GLY A 110 -9.82 -17.13 67.12
C GLY A 110 -9.59 -15.63 66.88
N ARG A 111 -9.52 -15.20 65.60
CA ARG A 111 -9.37 -13.79 65.20
C ARG A 111 -10.69 -13.13 64.86
N TYR A 112 -11.65 -13.89 64.32
CA TYR A 112 -12.97 -13.42 63.90
C TYR A 112 -14.08 -14.22 64.59
N PRO A 113 -14.45 -13.91 65.84
CA PRO A 113 -15.33 -14.76 66.66
C PRO A 113 -16.75 -14.93 66.11
N TRP A 114 -17.25 -13.99 65.30
CA TRP A 114 -18.59 -14.04 64.71
C TRP A 114 -18.78 -15.19 63.70
N LEU A 115 -17.67 -15.74 63.18
CA LEU A 115 -17.66 -16.85 62.24
C LEU A 115 -18.34 -18.12 62.78
N ASP A 116 -18.33 -18.33 64.09
CA ASP A 116 -18.91 -19.53 64.70
C ASP A 116 -20.43 -19.64 64.50
N ASN A 117 -21.10 -18.51 64.26
CA ASN A 117 -22.55 -18.45 64.04
C ASN A 117 -22.98 -18.58 62.56
N VAL A 118 -22.04 -18.71 61.62
CA VAL A 118 -22.28 -18.65 60.17
C VAL A 118 -21.49 -19.71 59.39
N ARG A 119 -21.26 -20.87 60.01
CA ARG A 119 -20.45 -21.97 59.46
C ARG A 119 -21.01 -22.64 58.20
N ASP A 120 -22.26 -22.35 57.85
CA ASP A 120 -22.95 -22.84 56.67
C ASP A 120 -22.80 -21.90 55.44
N LYS A 121 -22.24 -20.70 55.62
CA LYS A 121 -22.12 -19.67 54.58
C LYS A 121 -20.90 -19.87 53.68
N SER A 122 -20.97 -19.34 52.45
CA SER A 122 -19.84 -19.40 51.54
C SER A 122 -18.71 -18.46 51.93
N VAL A 123 -17.46 -18.78 51.58
CA VAL A 123 -16.31 -17.88 51.83
C VAL A 123 -16.55 -16.48 51.26
N THR A 124 -17.16 -16.39 50.07
CA THR A 124 -17.54 -15.12 49.45
C THR A 124 -18.59 -14.38 50.29
N GLU A 125 -19.60 -15.07 50.83
CA GLU A 125 -20.54 -14.41 51.75
C GLU A 125 -19.85 -13.94 53.03
N LEU A 126 -18.86 -14.67 53.56
CA LEU A 126 -18.08 -14.21 54.71
C LEU A 126 -17.34 -12.90 54.41
N GLU A 127 -16.81 -12.75 53.19
CA GLU A 127 -16.19 -11.50 52.74
C GLU A 127 -17.21 -10.35 52.67
N PHE A 128 -18.45 -10.61 52.24
CA PHE A 128 -19.54 -9.61 52.25
C PHE A 128 -20.00 -9.26 53.67
N LEU A 129 -20.09 -10.26 54.56
CA LEU A 129 -20.41 -10.07 55.97
C LEU A 129 -19.36 -9.18 56.64
N HIS A 130 -18.07 -9.48 56.43
CA HIS A 130 -16.98 -8.73 57.03
C HIS A 130 -16.76 -7.36 56.38
N GLY A 131 -16.84 -7.29 55.05
CA GLY A 131 -16.61 -6.09 54.26
C GLY A 131 -17.74 -5.08 54.33
N HIS A 132 -18.99 -5.51 54.59
CA HIS A 132 -20.14 -4.60 54.63
C HIS A 132 -21.23 -5.00 55.62
N LEU A 133 -21.82 -6.20 55.54
CA LEU A 133 -23.12 -6.47 56.17
C LEU A 133 -23.10 -6.52 57.71
N ASN A 134 -21.99 -6.92 58.34
CA ASN A 134 -21.86 -6.89 59.81
C ASN A 134 -21.70 -5.45 60.34
N ASN A 135 -21.16 -4.54 59.53
CA ASN A 135 -20.99 -3.13 59.89
C ASN A 135 -21.22 -2.21 58.67
N PRO A 136 -22.49 -2.05 58.23
CA PRO A 136 -22.79 -1.40 56.96
C PRO A 136 -22.27 0.04 56.88
N GLY A 137 -21.48 0.32 55.83
CA GLY A 137 -20.88 1.62 55.56
C GLY A 137 -19.58 1.94 56.31
N ALA A 138 -19.04 1.01 57.10
CA ALA A 138 -17.75 1.20 57.79
C ALA A 138 -16.53 1.04 56.87
N LEU A 139 -16.65 0.17 55.86
CA LEU A 139 -15.77 0.07 54.71
C LEU A 139 -16.61 0.45 53.47
N PRO A 140 -16.19 1.45 52.68
CA PRO A 140 -16.91 1.84 51.47
C PRO A 140 -17.05 0.67 50.51
N ALA A 141 -18.29 0.32 50.15
CA ALA A 141 -18.59 -0.90 49.42
C ALA A 141 -19.43 -0.64 48.16
N ALA A 142 -19.07 -1.27 47.03
CA ALA A 142 -19.93 -1.38 45.85
C ALA A 142 -20.34 -2.85 45.66
N ILE A 143 -21.65 -3.12 45.53
CA ILE A 143 -22.17 -4.51 45.51
C ILE A 143 -23.06 -4.76 44.31
N CYS A 144 -22.79 -5.83 43.55
CA CYS A 144 -23.49 -6.10 42.29
C CYS A 144 -23.94 -7.56 42.16
N PHE A 145 -25.06 -7.79 41.48
CA PHE A 145 -25.56 -9.12 41.14
C PHE A 145 -25.92 -9.18 39.65
N ARG A 146 -25.44 -10.21 38.95
CA ARG A 146 -25.77 -10.47 37.55
C ARG A 146 -27.20 -10.99 37.42
N ASP A 147 -27.87 -10.56 36.36
CA ASP A 147 -29.19 -11.06 35.99
C ASP A 147 -29.13 -12.57 35.75
N LYS A 148 -30.10 -13.28 36.33
CA LYS A 148 -30.27 -14.71 36.15
C LYS A 148 -30.49 -15.08 34.68
N ALA A 149 -31.14 -14.23 33.89
CA ALA A 149 -31.41 -14.48 32.48
C ALA A 149 -30.12 -14.71 31.66
N TYR A 150 -29.05 -13.98 32.00
CA TYR A 150 -27.75 -14.17 31.35
C TYR A 150 -27.14 -15.54 31.71
N ASP A 151 -27.14 -15.89 33.00
CA ASP A 151 -26.62 -17.19 33.46
C ASP A 151 -27.40 -18.36 32.89
N ASP A 152 -28.73 -18.25 32.80
CA ASP A 152 -29.57 -19.27 32.18
C ASP A 152 -29.27 -19.44 30.69
N ALA A 153 -29.03 -18.36 29.95
CA ALA A 153 -28.65 -18.42 28.54
C ALA A 153 -27.29 -19.12 28.34
N VAL A 154 -26.27 -18.74 29.11
CA VAL A 154 -24.93 -19.35 29.05
C VAL A 154 -24.98 -20.83 29.48
N ARG A 155 -25.80 -21.15 30.48
CA ARG A 155 -26.03 -22.53 30.93
C ARG A 155 -26.71 -23.36 29.85
N GLU A 156 -27.75 -22.85 29.20
CA GLU A 156 -28.45 -23.55 28.11
C GLU A 156 -27.54 -23.84 26.92
N GLU A 157 -26.68 -22.88 26.57
CA GLU A 157 -25.64 -23.07 25.56
C GLU A 157 -24.62 -24.15 25.97
N GLY A 158 -24.17 -24.13 27.23
CA GLY A 158 -23.30 -25.15 27.79
C GLY A 158 -23.94 -26.55 27.76
N VAL A 159 -25.24 -26.66 28.05
CA VAL A 159 -25.99 -27.92 27.93
C VAL A 159 -26.04 -28.39 26.47
N ALA A 160 -26.34 -27.49 25.53
CA ALA A 160 -26.40 -27.81 24.11
C ALA A 160 -25.04 -28.31 23.57
N LYS A 161 -23.93 -27.77 24.08
CA LYS A 161 -22.56 -28.14 23.72
C LYS A 161 -22.00 -29.33 24.52
N GLY A 162 -22.72 -29.83 25.53
CA GLY A 162 -22.23 -30.89 26.42
C GLY A 162 -21.12 -30.44 27.37
N ASP A 163 -20.91 -29.13 27.54
CA ASP A 163 -19.87 -28.56 28.41
C ASP A 163 -20.33 -28.52 29.87
N LYS A 164 -20.00 -29.59 30.59
CA LYS A 164 -20.32 -29.75 32.01
C LYS A 164 -19.67 -28.68 32.90
N LYS A 165 -18.54 -28.09 32.49
CA LYS A 165 -17.81 -27.09 33.30
C LYS A 165 -18.53 -25.76 33.25
N THR A 166 -18.97 -25.32 32.06
CA THR A 166 -19.78 -24.12 31.90
C THR A 166 -21.13 -24.27 32.60
N VAL A 167 -21.80 -25.41 32.44
CA VAL A 167 -23.06 -25.67 33.16
C VAL A 167 -22.87 -25.56 34.68
N PHE A 168 -21.77 -26.11 35.23
CA PHE A 168 -21.47 -26.00 36.66
C PHE A 168 -21.18 -24.57 37.12
N LYS A 169 -20.44 -23.78 36.33
CA LYS A 169 -20.05 -22.40 36.69
C LYS A 169 -21.23 -21.42 36.74
N TYR A 170 -22.23 -21.61 35.88
CA TYR A 170 -23.38 -20.70 35.73
C TYR A 170 -24.68 -21.27 36.33
N SER A 171 -24.58 -22.32 37.14
CA SER A 171 -25.72 -22.88 37.89
C SER A 171 -25.53 -22.71 39.39
N ALA A 172 -26.64 -22.61 40.13
CA ALA A 172 -26.61 -22.79 41.57
C ALA A 172 -26.21 -24.23 41.92
N GLU A 173 -25.43 -24.39 42.99
CA GLU A 173 -24.93 -25.69 43.45
C GLU A 173 -26.06 -26.58 44.00
N SER A 174 -27.09 -25.96 44.58
CA SER A 174 -28.28 -26.65 45.11
C SER A 174 -29.45 -25.69 45.31
N ASP A 175 -30.65 -26.24 45.57
CA ASP A 175 -31.81 -25.46 46.01
C ASP A 175 -31.53 -24.72 47.33
N HIS A 176 -30.70 -25.31 48.20
CA HIS A 176 -30.28 -24.69 49.45
C HIS A 176 -29.37 -23.48 49.21
N SER A 177 -28.37 -23.60 48.33
CA SER A 177 -27.48 -22.47 48.00
C SER A 177 -28.21 -21.34 47.27
N SER A 178 -29.21 -21.68 46.45
CA SER A 178 -30.14 -20.70 45.86
C SER A 178 -30.93 -19.92 46.92
N ALA A 179 -31.41 -20.60 47.97
CA ALA A 179 -32.11 -19.95 49.07
C ALA A 179 -31.17 -19.04 49.88
N LEU A 180 -29.93 -19.46 50.12
CA LEU A 180 -28.89 -18.64 50.77
C LEU A 180 -28.54 -17.39 49.95
N MET A 181 -28.39 -17.53 48.63
CA MET A 181 -28.18 -16.41 47.71
C MET A 181 -29.34 -15.41 47.75
N HIS A 182 -30.58 -15.91 47.78
CA HIS A 182 -31.76 -15.05 47.87
C HIS A 182 -31.82 -14.29 49.20
N ASP A 183 -31.44 -14.92 50.32
CA ASP A 183 -31.31 -14.25 51.61
C ASP A 183 -30.20 -13.18 51.62
N LEU A 184 -29.04 -13.49 51.02
CA LEU A 184 -27.95 -12.53 50.87
C LEU A 184 -28.39 -11.30 50.07
N LYS A 185 -29.08 -11.49 48.94
CA LYS A 185 -29.63 -10.39 48.12
C LYS A 185 -30.52 -9.47 48.96
N LYS A 186 -31.46 -10.03 49.74
CA LYS A 186 -32.34 -9.24 50.63
C LYS A 186 -31.58 -8.45 51.68
N ARG A 187 -30.53 -9.03 52.27
CA ARG A 187 -29.69 -8.32 53.25
C ARG A 187 -28.90 -7.18 52.62
N VAL A 188 -28.40 -7.35 51.40
CA VAL A 188 -27.73 -6.27 50.65
C VAL A 188 -28.73 -5.16 50.33
N GLU A 189 -29.92 -5.47 49.79
CA GLU A 189 -30.97 -4.49 49.51
C GLU A 189 -31.35 -3.66 50.76
N ALA A 190 -31.45 -4.32 51.92
CA ALA A 190 -31.74 -3.64 53.19
C ALA A 190 -30.65 -2.66 53.66
N THR A 191 -29.48 -2.66 53.02
CA THR A 191 -28.33 -1.81 53.35
C THR A 191 -27.85 -0.97 52.17
N GLU A 192 -28.64 -0.87 51.10
CA GLU A 192 -28.30 -0.15 49.86
C GLU A 192 -27.96 1.32 50.12
N ASP A 193 -28.66 1.98 51.06
CA ASP A 193 -28.43 3.36 51.48
C ASP A 193 -27.05 3.60 52.12
N ARG A 194 -26.32 2.52 52.43
CA ARG A 194 -25.00 2.51 53.06
C ARG A 194 -23.90 1.96 52.16
N CYS A 195 -24.16 1.77 50.86
CA CYS A 195 -23.14 1.43 49.86
C CYS A 195 -22.75 2.65 49.02
N LEU A 196 -21.61 2.57 48.34
CA LEU A 196 -21.24 3.49 47.27
C LEU A 196 -22.12 3.29 46.02
N GLY A 197 -22.54 2.05 45.79
CA GLY A 197 -23.50 1.69 44.75
C GLY A 197 -23.96 0.24 44.91
N VAL A 198 -25.24 -0.03 44.60
CA VAL A 198 -25.78 -1.39 44.54
C VAL A 198 -26.47 -1.60 43.19
N ASN A 199 -26.19 -2.74 42.54
CA ASN A 199 -26.94 -3.17 41.36
C ASN A 199 -27.41 -4.61 41.56
N MET A 200 -28.73 -4.83 41.61
CA MET A 200 -29.30 -6.15 41.94
C MET A 200 -29.49 -7.08 40.73
N ALA A 201 -29.36 -6.57 39.50
CA ALA A 201 -29.56 -7.33 38.27
C ALA A 201 -28.98 -6.59 37.06
N TYR A 202 -27.65 -6.60 36.89
CA TYR A 202 -27.03 -6.11 35.65
C TYR A 202 -27.08 -7.19 34.56
N SER A 203 -27.33 -6.79 33.31
CA SER A 203 -27.68 -7.72 32.24
C SER A 203 -26.46 -8.43 31.66
N HIS A 204 -25.32 -7.73 31.57
CA HIS A 204 -24.10 -8.24 30.98
C HIS A 204 -22.86 -7.96 31.84
N PRO A 205 -21.84 -8.85 31.83
CA PRO A 205 -20.63 -8.69 32.62
C PRO A 205 -19.94 -7.32 32.48
N HIS A 206 -19.87 -6.76 31.26
CA HIS A 206 -19.27 -5.46 31.02
C HIS A 206 -20.04 -4.30 31.68
N GLU A 207 -21.38 -4.38 31.75
CA GLU A 207 -22.21 -3.41 32.47
C GLU A 207 -21.96 -3.50 33.98
N GLY A 208 -21.83 -4.71 34.50
CA GLY A 208 -21.48 -4.96 35.91
C GLY A 208 -20.12 -4.37 36.27
N ALA A 209 -19.08 -4.65 35.47
CA ALA A 209 -17.73 -4.09 35.66
C ALA A 209 -17.71 -2.56 35.59
N ARG A 210 -18.44 -1.98 34.62
CA ARG A 210 -18.60 -0.53 34.50
C ARG A 210 -19.25 0.06 35.74
N PHE A 211 -20.37 -0.52 36.20
CA PHE A 211 -21.08 -0.04 37.38
C PHE A 211 -20.20 -0.12 38.64
N MET A 212 -19.45 -1.22 38.82
CA MET A 212 -18.51 -1.38 39.93
C MET A 212 -17.46 -0.24 39.94
N PHE A 213 -16.88 0.08 38.78
CA PHE A 213 -15.94 1.18 38.63
C PHE A 213 -16.58 2.55 38.90
N GLU A 214 -17.70 2.86 38.24
CA GLU A 214 -18.38 4.16 38.38
C GLU A 214 -18.83 4.41 39.83
N SER A 215 -19.26 3.35 40.53
CA SER A 215 -19.67 3.41 41.94
C SER A 215 -18.52 3.79 42.87
N ILE A 216 -17.30 3.29 42.61
CA ILE A 216 -16.14 3.58 43.47
C ILE A 216 -15.38 4.84 43.04
N TRP A 217 -15.48 5.26 41.77
CA TRP A 217 -14.67 6.33 41.19
C TRP A 217 -14.82 7.68 41.91
N GLY A 218 -16.05 8.07 42.23
CA GLY A 218 -16.32 9.32 42.94
C GLY A 218 -15.64 9.36 44.30
N TYR A 219 -15.80 8.28 45.07
CA TYR A 219 -15.17 8.14 46.39
C TYR A 219 -13.64 8.04 46.31
N LEU A 220 -13.11 7.30 45.34
CA LEU A 220 -11.67 7.16 45.11
C LEU A 220 -11.02 8.53 44.85
N ASN A 221 -11.62 9.36 44.00
CA ASN A 221 -11.09 10.69 43.72
C ASN A 221 -11.09 11.60 44.96
N GLU A 222 -12.15 11.54 45.77
CA GLU A 222 -12.18 12.27 47.05
C GLU A 222 -11.10 11.75 48.01
N LEU A 223 -10.93 10.43 48.09
CA LEU A 223 -9.92 9.78 48.92
C LEU A 223 -8.50 10.19 48.50
N LEU A 224 -8.20 10.17 47.20
CA LEU A 224 -6.91 10.58 46.65
C LEU A 224 -6.66 12.09 46.82
N ALA A 225 -7.67 12.93 46.57
CA ALA A 225 -7.58 14.38 46.79
C ALA A 225 -7.27 14.71 48.25
N SER A 226 -7.82 13.95 49.20
CA SER A 226 -7.51 14.12 50.63
C SER A 226 -6.12 13.64 51.05
N GLN A 227 -5.38 12.94 50.18
CA GLN A 227 -3.99 12.55 50.44
C GLN A 227 -2.96 13.62 50.01
N SER A 228 -3.35 14.60 49.19
CA SER A 228 -2.44 15.62 48.65
C SER A 228 -3.17 16.95 48.40
N ASP A 229 -2.81 18.03 49.09
CA ASP A 229 -3.48 19.35 48.99
C ASP A 229 -3.27 20.10 47.64
N THR A 230 -2.50 19.55 46.68
CA THR A 230 -2.20 20.23 45.41
C THR A 230 -1.98 19.27 44.25
N LYS A 231 -2.54 19.63 43.08
CA LYS A 231 -2.15 19.06 41.78
C LYS A 231 -0.65 19.33 41.58
N LEU A 232 0.15 18.29 41.33
CA LEU A 232 1.60 18.42 41.12
C LEU A 232 1.88 19.36 39.92
N THR A 233 2.81 20.31 40.10
CA THR A 233 3.32 21.15 39.00
C THR A 233 4.10 20.29 37.99
N GLN A 234 4.32 20.78 36.75
CA GLN A 234 5.09 20.03 35.73
C GLN A 234 6.46 19.58 36.27
N ARG A 235 7.19 20.46 36.97
CA ARG A 235 8.46 20.12 37.60
C ARG A 235 8.32 19.02 38.67
N GLN A 236 7.25 19.03 39.45
CA GLN A 236 7.00 17.97 40.45
C GLN A 236 6.62 16.64 39.79
N GLN A 237 5.92 16.67 38.66
CA GLN A 237 5.63 15.48 37.85
C GLN A 237 6.92 14.90 37.26
N ASP A 238 7.73 15.74 36.61
CA ASP A 238 9.02 15.32 36.07
C ASP A 238 9.93 14.78 37.19
N GLN A 239 9.89 15.35 38.40
CA GLN A 239 10.66 14.82 39.53
C GLN A 239 10.14 13.45 39.97
N ALA A 240 8.82 13.27 40.08
CA ALA A 240 8.20 12.01 40.48
C ALA A 240 8.52 10.85 39.51
N GLU A 241 8.60 11.11 38.20
CA GLU A 241 8.97 10.11 37.20
C GLU A 241 10.40 9.60 37.40
N HIS A 242 11.33 10.51 37.65
CA HIS A 242 12.73 10.16 37.94
C HIS A 242 12.87 9.45 39.29
N ASP A 243 12.08 9.83 40.29
CA ASP A 243 12.05 9.16 41.60
C ASP A 243 11.52 7.73 41.49
N ALA A 244 10.48 7.52 40.67
CA ALA A 244 9.96 6.20 40.36
C ALA A 244 10.99 5.33 39.64
N PHE A 245 11.69 5.89 38.63
CA PHE A 245 12.77 5.21 37.93
C PHE A 245 13.90 4.80 38.91
N ARG A 246 14.33 5.74 39.76
CA ARG A 246 15.35 5.53 40.80
C ARG A 246 14.95 4.43 41.78
N ALA A 247 13.71 4.47 42.29
CA ALA A 247 13.19 3.49 43.24
C ALA A 247 13.17 2.08 42.64
N ARG A 248 12.69 1.94 41.39
CA ARG A 248 12.64 0.66 40.66
C ARG A 248 14.03 0.03 40.51
N HIS A 249 15.01 0.83 40.09
CA HIS A 249 16.38 0.36 39.86
C HIS A 249 17.16 0.12 41.16
N THR A 250 16.79 0.79 42.26
CA THR A 250 17.38 0.56 43.59
C THR A 250 16.88 -0.76 44.19
N ALA A 251 15.60 -1.09 44.04
CA ALA A 251 15.01 -2.31 44.60
C ALA A 251 15.74 -3.60 44.15
N VAL A 252 16.22 -3.59 42.90
CA VAL A 252 16.88 -4.73 42.25
C VAL A 252 18.41 -4.70 42.36
N TYR A 253 19.01 -3.62 42.84
CA TYR A 253 20.47 -3.48 42.87
C TYR A 253 21.08 -4.32 44.00
N ARG A 254 22.13 -5.09 43.67
CA ARG A 254 22.90 -5.89 44.64
C ARG A 254 24.37 -5.92 44.22
N GLY A 255 25.29 -5.87 45.18
CA GLY A 255 26.75 -5.89 44.92
C GLY A 255 27.38 -4.52 44.63
N GLY A 256 28.49 -4.50 43.89
CA GLY A 256 29.14 -3.29 43.37
C GLY A 256 29.76 -2.33 44.39
N LYS A 257 30.08 -2.81 45.61
CA LYS A 257 30.70 -2.02 46.69
C LYS A 257 31.98 -1.28 46.25
N GLN A 258 32.77 -1.88 45.37
CA GLN A 258 33.98 -1.29 44.81
C GLN A 258 33.70 -0.05 43.95
N TYR A 259 32.67 -0.10 43.10
CA TYR A 259 32.25 1.00 42.23
C TYR A 259 31.64 2.14 43.05
N LEU A 260 30.80 1.81 44.03
CA LEU A 260 30.28 2.78 44.99
C LEU A 260 31.41 3.42 45.81
N GLY A 261 32.42 2.65 46.21
CA GLY A 261 33.63 3.14 46.89
C GLY A 261 34.40 4.13 46.03
N PHE A 262 34.56 3.86 44.73
CA PHE A 262 35.19 4.77 43.77
C PHE A 262 34.44 6.11 43.67
N LEU A 263 33.12 6.06 43.44
CA LEU A 263 32.29 7.27 43.34
C LEU A 263 32.31 8.10 44.63
N LYS A 264 32.30 7.44 45.80
CA LYS A 264 32.45 8.10 47.11
C LYS A 264 33.81 8.76 47.30
N ALA A 265 34.89 8.07 46.94
CA ALA A 265 36.24 8.63 47.01
C ALA A 265 36.36 9.86 46.07
N TYR A 266 35.71 9.81 44.91
CA TYR A 266 35.72 10.91 43.95
C TYR A 266 34.99 12.16 44.46
N LEU A 267 33.88 11.96 45.19
CA LEU A 267 33.14 13.03 45.86
C LEU A 267 33.98 13.78 46.91
N SER A 268 35.10 13.20 47.38
CA SER A 268 35.99 13.81 48.37
C SER A 268 37.17 14.61 47.78
N LYS A 269 37.37 14.63 46.45
CA LYS A 269 38.46 15.39 45.80
C LYS A 269 38.11 16.88 45.68
N ASP A 270 38.97 17.81 46.10
CA ASP A 270 38.69 19.27 46.02
C ASP A 270 38.56 19.82 44.58
N SER A 271 39.09 19.12 43.57
CA SER A 271 38.92 19.48 42.16
C SER A 271 37.53 19.09 41.64
N GLY A 272 36.85 20.00 40.96
CA GLY A 272 35.70 19.67 40.10
C GLY A 272 36.12 18.70 38.99
N GLY A 273 35.18 17.95 38.42
CA GLY A 273 35.51 16.92 37.43
C GLY A 273 34.29 16.24 36.82
N CYS A 274 34.54 15.49 35.75
CA CYS A 274 33.56 14.63 35.10
C CYS A 274 34.03 13.17 35.20
N VAL A 275 33.11 12.25 35.51
CA VAL A 275 33.34 10.81 35.51
C VAL A 275 32.38 10.17 34.53
N LEU A 276 32.91 9.46 33.55
CA LEU A 276 32.12 8.62 32.65
C LEU A 276 32.06 7.19 33.22
N VAL A 277 30.86 6.70 33.49
CA VAL A 277 30.59 5.31 33.89
C VAL A 277 30.27 4.52 32.63
N THR A 278 31.12 3.57 32.25
CA THR A 278 30.98 2.77 31.04
C THR A 278 30.92 1.28 31.34
N GLY A 279 30.55 0.48 30.35
CA GLY A 279 30.52 -0.98 30.40
C GLY A 279 29.48 -1.55 29.46
N PRO A 280 29.43 -2.88 29.29
CA PRO A 280 28.49 -3.54 28.39
C PRO A 280 27.05 -3.16 28.71
N ALA A 281 26.17 -3.16 27.72
CA ALA A 281 24.75 -2.95 27.97
C ALA A 281 24.23 -4.03 28.97
N GLY A 282 23.32 -3.65 29.88
CA GLY A 282 22.77 -4.58 30.88
C GLY A 282 23.66 -4.89 32.10
N CYS A 283 24.92 -4.43 32.13
CA CYS A 283 25.84 -4.66 33.26
C CYS A 283 25.46 -3.94 34.58
N GLY A 284 24.39 -3.14 34.60
CA GLY A 284 23.89 -2.50 35.82
C GLY A 284 24.33 -1.06 36.07
N LYS A 285 24.78 -0.31 35.04
CA LYS A 285 25.14 1.13 35.12
C LYS A 285 24.05 1.98 35.77
N SER A 286 22.83 1.96 35.22
CA SER A 286 21.68 2.71 35.74
C SER A 286 21.30 2.33 37.16
N ALA A 287 21.43 1.04 37.50
CA ALA A 287 21.17 0.53 38.84
C ALA A 287 22.24 0.98 39.85
N LEU A 288 23.52 1.01 39.46
CA LEU A 288 24.61 1.57 40.26
C LEU A 288 24.36 3.05 40.55
N LEU A 289 24.04 3.86 39.54
CA LEU A 289 23.79 5.29 39.70
C LEU A 289 22.53 5.57 40.54
N SER A 290 21.45 4.82 40.32
CA SER A 290 20.23 4.91 41.15
C SER A 290 20.52 4.56 42.61
N ASN A 291 21.27 3.49 42.87
CA ASN A 291 21.63 3.10 44.23
C ASN A 291 22.68 4.01 44.89
N TRP A 292 23.53 4.69 44.11
CA TRP A 292 24.44 5.70 44.63
C TRP A 292 23.70 6.97 45.02
N THR A 293 22.78 7.45 44.18
CA THR A 293 22.00 8.67 44.40
C THR A 293 21.09 8.59 45.64
N THR A 294 20.55 7.42 45.98
CA THR A 294 19.75 7.23 47.22
C THR A 294 20.56 7.38 48.51
N GLN A 295 21.90 7.23 48.47
CA GLN A 295 22.75 7.38 49.66
C GLN A 295 22.98 8.85 50.05
N PHE A 296 22.64 9.81 49.18
CA PHE A 296 22.73 11.23 49.47
C PHE A 296 21.63 11.71 50.42
N ASP A 297 20.48 11.04 50.43
CA ASP A 297 19.32 11.38 51.28
C ASP A 297 19.60 11.19 52.79
N SER A 298 20.68 10.49 53.16
CA SER A 298 21.03 10.18 54.55
C SER A 298 22.46 10.56 54.97
N THR A 299 23.41 10.68 54.03
CA THR A 299 24.85 10.72 54.37
C THR A 299 25.56 12.03 53.99
N TRP A 300 25.02 12.85 53.07
CA TRP A 300 25.73 14.00 52.48
C TRP A 300 24.84 15.26 52.37
N SER A 301 24.40 15.80 53.51
CA SER A 301 23.51 16.98 53.58
C SER A 301 24.11 18.27 52.99
N ASP A 302 25.44 18.35 52.88
CA ASP A 302 26.16 19.53 52.39
C ASP A 302 26.34 19.55 50.85
N VAL A 303 25.82 18.54 50.14
CA VAL A 303 25.94 18.35 48.70
C VAL A 303 24.60 18.56 48.01
N LEU A 304 24.57 19.37 46.95
CA LEU A 304 23.38 19.52 46.11
C LEU A 304 23.39 18.46 45.01
N LEU A 305 22.45 17.51 45.05
CA LEU A 305 22.32 16.44 44.07
C LEU A 305 21.17 16.72 43.08
N ILE A 306 21.46 16.60 41.78
CA ILE A 306 20.46 16.55 40.71
C ILE A 306 20.74 15.31 39.86
N TYR A 307 19.71 14.53 39.56
CA TYR A 307 19.81 13.37 38.68
C TYR A 307 18.81 13.44 37.53
N HIS A 308 19.23 12.92 36.40
CA HIS A 308 18.43 12.79 35.19
C HIS A 308 18.69 11.41 34.56
N PHE A 309 17.61 10.66 34.30
CA PHE A 309 17.65 9.36 33.65
C PHE A 309 17.08 9.54 32.24
N VAL A 310 17.93 9.42 31.23
CA VAL A 310 17.56 9.67 29.83
C VAL A 310 16.61 8.56 29.36
N GLY A 311 15.43 8.98 28.88
CA GLY A 311 14.40 8.07 28.39
C GLY A 311 13.53 7.42 29.47
N CYS A 312 13.55 7.92 30.72
CA CYS A 312 12.66 7.39 31.77
C CYS A 312 11.18 7.83 31.61
N ALA A 313 10.93 8.91 30.87
CA ALA A 313 9.60 9.47 30.58
C ALA A 313 9.59 10.34 29.30
N PRO A 314 8.42 10.73 28.76
CA PRO A 314 8.36 11.68 27.64
C PRO A 314 9.08 12.99 27.96
N ARG A 315 9.79 13.59 26.98
CA ARG A 315 10.59 14.83 27.15
C ARG A 315 11.82 14.68 28.08
N THR A 316 12.39 13.47 28.20
CA THR A 316 13.65 13.23 28.94
C THR A 316 14.83 12.84 28.04
N THR A 317 14.69 12.99 26.72
CA THR A 317 15.68 12.47 25.74
C THR A 317 16.35 13.55 24.92
N ALA A 318 15.64 14.64 24.59
CA ALA A 318 16.17 15.69 23.74
C ALA A 318 17.14 16.60 24.54
N PRO A 319 18.31 16.98 23.97
CA PRO A 319 19.28 17.85 24.63
C PRO A 319 18.69 19.12 25.27
N ARG A 320 17.73 19.74 24.59
CA ARG A 320 17.04 20.93 25.05
C ARG A 320 16.23 20.65 26.33
N ASP A 321 15.43 19.60 26.33
CA ASP A 321 14.57 19.24 27.46
C ASP A 321 15.40 18.86 28.69
N ILE A 322 16.50 18.14 28.47
CA ILE A 322 17.47 17.79 29.52
C ILE A 322 18.03 19.06 30.16
N LEU A 323 18.57 19.99 29.37
CA LEU A 323 19.13 21.25 29.88
C LEU A 323 18.07 22.09 30.60
N GLN A 324 16.86 22.18 30.04
CA GLN A 324 15.77 22.95 30.62
C GLN A 324 15.32 22.38 31.97
N ARG A 325 15.20 21.06 32.11
CA ARG A 325 14.88 20.41 33.38
C ARG A 325 16.01 20.63 34.40
N LEU A 326 17.27 20.40 34.02
CA LEU A 326 18.41 20.61 34.91
C LEU A 326 18.44 22.05 35.43
N LEU A 327 18.22 23.03 34.54
CA LEU A 327 18.15 24.44 34.90
C LEU A 327 16.96 24.75 35.82
N THR A 328 15.78 24.19 35.54
CA THR A 328 14.57 24.38 36.34
C THR A 328 14.77 23.82 37.76
N GLU A 329 15.33 22.61 37.88
CA GLU A 329 15.63 22.00 39.18
C GLU A 329 16.72 22.78 39.92
N MET A 330 17.78 23.22 39.23
CA MET A 330 18.81 24.09 39.81
C MET A 330 18.23 25.39 40.37
N ASN A 331 17.44 26.11 39.59
CA ASN A 331 16.83 27.38 40.00
C ASN A 331 15.91 27.20 41.21
N HIS A 332 15.12 26.13 41.24
CA HIS A 332 14.29 25.79 42.39
C HIS A 332 15.14 25.56 43.64
N ARG A 333 16.22 24.77 43.54
CA ARG A 333 17.13 24.47 44.66
C ARG A 333 17.88 25.70 45.17
N LEU A 334 18.09 26.70 44.31
CA LEU A 334 18.65 28.01 44.67
C LEU A 334 17.62 28.98 45.26
N GLY A 335 16.35 28.59 45.38
CA GLY A 335 15.28 29.43 45.91
C GLY A 335 14.83 30.54 44.96
N LYS A 336 15.04 30.37 43.65
CA LYS A 336 14.62 31.32 42.60
C LYS A 336 13.24 31.00 42.02
N ASP A 337 12.35 30.42 42.82
CA ASP A 337 10.97 30.16 42.40
C ASP A 337 10.23 31.49 42.16
N GLU A 338 10.22 31.97 40.91
CA GLU A 338 9.34 33.05 40.47
C GLU A 338 8.02 32.46 39.97
N GLY A 339 6.91 32.96 40.52
CA GLY A 339 5.56 32.52 40.18
C GLY A 339 5.10 32.90 38.77
N ASP A 340 4.23 32.02 38.27
CA ASP A 340 3.24 32.16 37.19
C ASP A 340 3.67 32.48 35.74
N ASP A 341 3.31 31.52 34.89
CA ASP A 341 2.91 31.48 33.47
C ASP A 341 3.35 32.54 32.42
N ASP A 342 3.72 33.77 32.79
CA ASP A 342 4.01 34.85 31.82
C ASP A 342 5.39 34.74 31.14
N LYS A 343 6.34 33.96 31.70
CA LYS A 343 7.63 33.65 31.05
C LYS A 343 7.59 32.45 30.09
N LYS A 344 6.54 31.62 30.10
CA LYS A 344 6.45 30.43 29.21
C LYS A 344 6.57 30.79 27.71
N LYS A 345 6.08 31.96 27.30
CA LYS A 345 6.23 32.46 25.91
C LYS A 345 7.64 32.93 25.54
N LYS A 346 8.53 33.14 26.51
CA LYS A 346 9.93 33.57 26.27
C LYS A 346 10.91 32.40 26.27
N ASP A 347 10.64 31.34 27.03
CA ASP A 347 11.52 30.16 27.16
C ASP A 347 11.34 29.14 26.02
N GLU A 348 10.19 29.10 25.34
CA GLU A 348 9.97 28.22 24.17
C GLU A 348 10.85 28.58 22.94
N ASN A 349 11.48 29.75 22.92
CA ASN A 349 12.36 30.18 21.83
C ASN A 349 13.86 30.26 22.20
N GLN A 350 14.27 29.82 23.39
CA GLN A 350 15.70 29.78 23.73
C GLN A 350 16.41 28.62 23.02
N ASP A 351 17.55 28.93 22.41
CA ASP A 351 18.40 27.92 21.79
C ASP A 351 19.23 27.14 22.84
N VAL A 352 19.81 26.03 22.40
CA VAL A 352 20.56 25.11 23.25
C VAL A 352 21.82 25.76 23.84
N GLU A 353 22.45 26.68 23.11
CA GLU A 353 23.65 27.40 23.57
C GLU A 353 23.32 28.36 24.72
N THR A 354 22.19 29.08 24.62
CA THR A 354 21.70 29.95 25.71
C THR A 354 21.38 29.13 26.96
N LEU A 355 20.69 28.00 26.82
CA LEU A 355 20.36 27.12 27.95
C LEU A 355 21.61 26.55 28.62
N GLN A 356 22.63 26.17 27.83
CA GLN A 356 23.93 25.72 28.34
C GLN A 356 24.63 26.80 29.17
N GLN A 357 24.65 28.06 28.69
CA GLN A 357 25.24 29.19 29.41
C GLN A 357 24.49 29.50 30.72
N LEU A 358 23.16 29.45 30.69
CA LEU A 358 22.34 29.66 31.89
C LEU A 358 22.56 28.57 32.94
N LEU A 359 22.70 27.30 32.51
CA LEU A 359 23.02 26.20 33.41
C LEU A 359 24.40 26.38 34.06
N LEU A 360 25.41 26.80 33.29
CA LEU A 360 26.74 27.11 33.83
C LEU A 360 26.71 28.24 34.87
N ALA A 361 25.99 29.32 34.59
CA ALA A 361 25.84 30.42 35.55
C ALA A 361 25.12 29.96 36.84
N ALA A 362 24.07 29.15 36.72
CA ALA A 362 23.38 28.58 37.87
C ALA A 362 24.29 27.65 38.69
N LEU A 363 25.17 26.89 38.05
CA LEU A 363 26.14 26.01 38.73
C LEU A 363 27.21 26.81 39.48
N GLU A 364 27.75 27.88 38.89
CA GLU A 364 28.72 28.76 39.55
C GLU A 364 28.11 29.44 40.79
N GLU A 365 26.86 29.89 40.69
CA GLU A 365 26.12 30.47 41.80
C GLU A 365 25.85 29.43 42.90
N ALA A 366 25.46 28.22 42.53
CA ALA A 366 25.22 27.13 43.48
C ALA A 366 26.46 26.78 44.29
N VAL A 367 27.63 26.69 43.64
CA VAL A 367 28.91 26.47 44.32
C VAL A 367 29.29 27.66 45.21
N SER A 368 28.99 28.89 44.78
CA SER A 368 29.30 30.11 45.54
C SER A 368 28.35 30.35 46.72
N SER A 369 27.26 29.58 46.81
CA SER A 369 26.21 29.68 47.83
C SER A 369 26.49 28.78 49.06
N ARG A 370 25.43 28.43 49.82
CA ARG A 370 25.52 27.59 51.04
C ARG A 370 26.03 26.16 50.80
N HIS A 371 26.11 25.67 49.55
CA HIS A 371 26.49 24.29 49.23
C HIS A 371 27.97 24.19 48.87
N LYS A 372 28.71 23.33 49.58
CA LYS A 372 30.15 23.13 49.32
C LYS A 372 30.43 22.39 48.01
N ARG A 373 29.43 21.68 47.45
CA ARG A 373 29.57 20.86 46.23
C ARG A 373 28.24 20.64 45.52
N VAL A 374 28.26 20.61 44.18
CA VAL A 374 27.12 20.23 43.33
C VAL A 374 27.44 18.94 42.59
N VAL A 375 26.51 17.99 42.58
CA VAL A 375 26.63 16.72 41.85
C VAL A 375 25.49 16.62 40.84
N ILE A 376 25.84 16.45 39.57
CA ILE A 376 24.87 16.14 38.50
C ILE A 376 25.11 14.71 38.04
N VAL A 377 24.08 13.88 38.10
CA VAL A 377 24.09 12.51 37.57
C VAL A 377 23.23 12.45 36.32
N LEU A 378 23.81 12.01 35.21
CA LEU A 378 23.11 11.85 33.94
C LEU A 378 23.28 10.43 33.42
N ASP A 379 22.23 9.63 33.49
CA ASP A 379 22.25 8.23 33.07
C ASP A 379 21.75 8.06 31.63
N GLY A 380 22.52 7.38 30.77
CA GLY A 380 22.15 7.06 29.39
C GLY A 380 22.50 8.14 28.37
N LEU A 381 23.72 8.69 28.42
CA LEU A 381 24.17 9.77 27.53
C LEU A 381 24.14 9.37 26.04
N ASP A 382 24.41 8.08 25.77
CA ASP A 382 24.29 7.39 24.48
C ASP A 382 22.88 7.46 23.89
N ARG A 383 21.85 7.65 24.72
CA ARG A 383 20.45 7.67 24.32
C ARG A 383 19.91 9.06 24.02
N SER A 384 20.73 10.10 24.12
CA SER A 384 20.31 11.48 23.84
C SER A 384 20.16 11.72 22.33
N LEU A 385 19.09 12.39 21.90
CA LEU A 385 18.83 12.63 20.47
C LEU A 385 19.88 13.56 19.85
N LYS A 386 20.44 13.18 18.70
CA LYS A 386 21.27 14.06 17.87
C LYS A 386 20.36 15.10 17.18
N SER A 387 20.59 16.39 17.42
CA SER A 387 19.85 17.46 16.72
C SER A 387 20.25 17.49 15.25
N GLY A 388 19.29 17.30 14.34
CA GLY A 388 19.51 17.19 12.88
C GLY A 388 20.15 18.41 12.19
N LYS A 389 20.48 19.49 12.92
CA LYS A 389 21.16 20.68 12.37
C LYS A 389 22.65 20.77 12.69
N THR A 390 23.19 19.96 13.61
CA THR A 390 24.58 20.11 14.10
C THR A 390 25.33 18.78 14.11
N SER A 391 26.45 18.69 13.39
CA SER A 391 27.30 17.50 13.27
C SER A 391 28.22 17.24 14.48
N LYS A 392 28.14 18.04 15.55
CA LYS A 392 29.01 17.93 16.73
C LYS A 392 28.37 17.07 17.83
N HIS A 393 29.00 15.95 18.16
CA HIS A 393 28.60 15.08 19.28
C HIS A 393 28.62 15.83 20.62
N LEU A 394 27.57 15.66 21.43
CA LEU A 394 27.38 16.31 22.74
C LEU A 394 27.67 17.83 22.75
N TYR A 395 27.36 18.54 21.66
CA TYR A 395 27.57 20.01 21.56
C TYR A 395 26.89 20.82 22.67
N TRP A 396 25.81 20.27 23.21
CA TRP A 396 24.99 20.84 24.27
C TRP A 396 25.61 20.65 25.68
N LEU A 397 26.59 19.75 25.85
CA LEU A 397 27.24 19.50 27.12
C LEU A 397 28.45 20.43 27.31
N PRO A 398 28.54 21.20 28.42
CA PRO A 398 29.63 22.12 28.67
C PRO A 398 31.02 21.48 28.54
N GLU A 399 31.98 22.19 27.94
CA GLU A 399 33.37 21.72 27.82
C GLU A 399 34.11 21.67 29.15
N LYS A 400 33.79 22.60 30.07
CA LYS A 400 34.38 22.68 31.41
C LYS A 400 33.29 22.96 32.43
N PHE A 401 33.34 22.24 33.54
CA PHE A 401 32.48 22.48 34.70
C PHE A 401 33.20 23.38 35.73
N PRO A 402 32.47 24.24 36.45
CA PRO A 402 33.04 25.04 37.53
C PRO A 402 33.71 24.18 38.61
N ALA A 403 34.71 24.73 39.29
CA ALA A 403 35.31 24.09 40.46
C ALA A 403 34.24 23.83 41.52
N GLY A 404 34.21 22.66 42.15
CA GLY A 404 33.14 22.28 43.09
C GLY A 404 31.91 21.61 42.45
N VAL A 405 31.88 21.45 41.12
CA VAL A 405 30.87 20.65 40.41
C VAL A 405 31.44 19.28 40.04
N LEU A 406 30.72 18.20 40.36
CA LEU A 406 30.99 16.84 39.92
C LEU A 406 29.89 16.40 38.95
N PHE A 407 30.27 16.14 37.70
CA PHE A 407 29.38 15.59 36.69
C PHE A 407 29.64 14.08 36.54
N VAL A 408 28.62 13.25 36.71
CA VAL A 408 28.72 11.79 36.53
C VAL A 408 27.76 11.41 35.43
N ALA A 409 28.29 10.92 34.31
CA ALA A 409 27.50 10.42 33.21
C ALA A 409 27.64 8.90 33.06
N SER A 410 26.63 8.21 32.55
CA SER A 410 26.79 6.85 32.05
C SER A 410 26.63 6.79 30.53
N SER A 411 27.35 5.87 29.91
CA SER A 411 27.17 5.48 28.50
C SER A 411 27.56 4.01 28.33
N THR A 412 27.17 3.36 27.24
CA THR A 412 27.68 2.03 26.89
C THR A 412 29.14 2.10 26.48
N ASP A 413 29.85 0.98 26.53
CA ASP A 413 31.21 0.85 25.99
C ASP A 413 31.24 0.84 24.45
N SER A 414 30.11 0.55 23.81
CA SER A 414 29.91 0.68 22.36
C SER A 414 29.84 2.13 21.87
N ASP A 415 29.55 3.11 22.72
CA ASP A 415 29.49 4.53 22.36
C ASP A 415 30.90 5.14 22.28
N THR A 416 31.58 4.85 21.17
CA THR A 416 32.95 5.29 20.91
C THR A 416 33.08 6.80 20.85
N ASP A 417 32.05 7.51 20.36
CA ASP A 417 32.06 8.97 20.21
C ASP A 417 32.06 9.68 21.56
N THR A 418 31.22 9.25 22.50
CA THR A 418 31.21 9.79 23.88
C THR A 418 32.52 9.47 24.58
N HIS A 419 33.02 8.25 24.42
CA HIS A 419 34.27 7.82 25.03
C HIS A 419 35.46 8.63 24.49
N GLU A 420 35.56 8.81 23.17
CA GLU A 420 36.60 9.62 22.52
C GLU A 420 36.53 11.09 22.98
N LEU A 421 35.32 11.66 23.03
CA LEU A 421 35.14 13.06 23.39
C LEU A 421 35.42 13.31 24.87
N LEU A 422 34.77 12.58 25.78
CA LEU A 422 34.85 12.87 27.22
C LEU A 422 36.17 12.39 27.82
N VAL A 423 36.64 11.18 27.46
CA VAL A 423 37.84 10.59 28.07
C VAL A 423 39.10 11.03 27.33
N LYS A 424 39.19 10.81 26.00
CA LYS A 424 40.44 11.08 25.27
C LYS A 424 40.64 12.57 24.95
N THR A 425 39.60 13.26 24.53
CA THR A 425 39.69 14.67 24.08
C THR A 425 39.60 15.63 25.27
N ARG A 426 38.64 15.43 26.18
CA ARG A 426 38.41 16.31 27.35
C ARG A 426 39.11 15.84 28.63
N GLY A 427 39.70 14.64 28.64
CA GLY A 427 40.53 14.16 29.76
C GLY A 427 39.76 13.83 31.04
N HIS A 428 38.49 13.43 30.93
CA HIS A 428 37.66 13.05 32.07
C HIS A 428 37.96 11.62 32.57
N ASP A 429 37.71 11.36 33.85
CA ASP A 429 38.00 10.06 34.47
C ASP A 429 36.97 9.00 34.03
N LEU A 430 37.40 7.75 33.90
CA LEU A 430 36.60 6.63 33.42
C LEU A 430 36.41 5.58 34.51
N LEU A 431 35.16 5.14 34.72
CA LEU A 431 34.81 4.02 35.58
C LEU A 431 34.15 2.91 34.73
N THR A 432 34.88 1.83 34.50
CA THR A 432 34.36 0.67 33.75
C THR A 432 33.69 -0.33 34.71
N ILE A 433 32.41 -0.62 34.46
CA ILE A 433 31.67 -1.69 35.13
C ILE A 433 31.84 -2.97 34.31
N HIS A 434 32.21 -4.05 35.00
CA HIS A 434 32.42 -5.35 34.39
C HIS A 434 31.20 -6.26 34.61
N PRO A 435 30.99 -7.26 33.75
CA PRO A 435 30.06 -8.36 34.00
C PRO A 435 30.34 -9.08 35.34
N LEU A 436 29.38 -9.84 35.84
CA LEU A 436 29.52 -10.60 37.08
C LEU A 436 30.62 -11.66 36.92
N ASP A 437 31.60 -11.71 37.83
CA ASP A 437 32.65 -12.72 37.80
C ASP A 437 32.20 -14.04 38.46
N GLU A 438 32.94 -15.12 38.16
CA GLU A 438 32.65 -16.49 38.61
C GLU A 438 32.62 -16.62 40.15
N ALA A 439 33.39 -15.79 40.88
CA ALA A 439 33.41 -15.75 42.34
C ALA A 439 32.18 -15.04 42.95
N THR A 440 31.65 -14.03 42.27
CA THR A 440 30.40 -13.33 42.61
C THR A 440 29.18 -14.19 42.26
N GLN A 441 29.30 -15.00 41.21
CA GLN A 441 28.32 -15.98 40.74
C GLN A 441 28.20 -17.21 41.65
N THR A 442 29.31 -17.71 42.22
CA THR A 442 29.33 -18.97 42.99
C THR A 442 29.44 -18.80 44.53
N GLY A 443 29.65 -17.58 45.03
CA GLY A 443 29.79 -17.27 46.46
C GLY A 443 28.49 -16.90 47.22
N ASP A 444 28.63 -16.42 48.46
CA ASP A 444 27.55 -16.02 49.38
C ASP A 444 26.50 -15.05 48.76
N LEU A 445 26.91 -14.25 47.77
CA LEU A 445 26.05 -13.31 47.05
C LEU A 445 24.97 -14.01 46.21
N CYS A 446 25.22 -15.21 45.68
CA CYS A 446 24.25 -15.93 44.86
C CYS A 446 23.17 -16.62 45.72
N GLY A 447 23.58 -17.10 46.91
CA GLY A 447 22.67 -17.53 47.97
C GLY A 447 21.81 -16.39 48.49
N GLU A 448 22.35 -15.18 48.68
CA GLU A 448 21.58 -13.97 49.01
C GLU A 448 20.68 -13.49 47.87
N TRP A 449 21.16 -13.49 46.61
CA TRP A 449 20.38 -13.09 45.44
C TRP A 449 19.16 -13.98 45.26
N CYS A 450 19.32 -15.30 45.38
CA CYS A 450 18.23 -16.24 45.11
C CYS A 450 17.33 -16.49 46.34
N SER A 451 17.87 -16.50 47.56
CA SER A 451 17.04 -16.65 48.78
C SER A 451 16.28 -15.38 49.16
N GLN A 452 16.66 -14.21 48.62
CA GLN A 452 16.02 -12.91 48.87
C GLN A 452 15.49 -12.23 47.60
N TRP A 453 15.38 -12.95 46.47
CA TRP A 453 14.78 -12.37 45.28
C TRP A 453 13.29 -12.10 45.53
N ASP A 454 13.00 -10.82 45.76
CA ASP A 454 11.68 -10.31 46.16
C ASP A 454 10.56 -10.75 45.20
N VAL A 455 10.87 -10.95 43.91
CA VAL A 455 9.91 -11.42 42.90
C VAL A 455 9.49 -12.88 43.11
N LEU A 456 10.45 -13.81 43.27
CA LEU A 456 10.17 -15.23 43.51
C LEU A 456 9.47 -15.44 44.87
N LYS A 457 9.85 -14.67 45.91
CA LYS A 457 9.16 -14.68 47.21
C LYS A 457 7.78 -14.01 47.20
N LYS A 458 7.58 -12.92 46.46
CA LYS A 458 6.26 -12.29 46.25
C LYS A 458 5.32 -13.19 45.44
N SER A 459 5.86 -14.09 44.60
CA SER A 459 5.11 -15.11 43.87
C SER A 459 5.09 -16.49 44.55
N GLY A 460 5.76 -16.66 45.71
CA GLY A 460 5.74 -17.89 46.51
C GLY A 460 6.55 -19.08 45.97
N LYS A 461 7.55 -18.85 45.09
CA LYS A 461 8.39 -19.89 44.46
C LYS A 461 9.84 -19.84 44.97
N GLU A 462 10.51 -21.00 45.11
CA GLU A 462 11.94 -21.12 45.46
C GLU A 462 12.66 -22.10 44.52
N LEU A 463 13.90 -21.80 44.11
CA LEU A 463 14.74 -22.69 43.29
C LEU A 463 15.59 -23.61 44.17
N SER A 464 15.78 -24.86 43.77
CA SER A 464 16.72 -25.76 44.43
C SER A 464 18.18 -25.34 44.20
N VAL A 465 19.07 -25.74 45.12
CA VAL A 465 20.51 -25.44 45.05
C VAL A 465 21.13 -25.95 43.74
N GLU A 466 20.68 -27.08 43.22
CA GLU A 466 21.18 -27.68 41.96
C GLU A 466 20.69 -26.91 40.73
N GLN A 467 19.43 -26.46 40.71
CA GLN A 467 18.88 -25.63 39.62
C GLN A 467 19.59 -24.27 39.56
N LEU A 468 19.84 -23.68 40.73
CA LEU A 468 20.57 -22.42 40.87
C LEU A 468 22.00 -22.53 40.32
N GLN A 469 22.71 -23.62 40.64
CA GLN A 469 24.05 -23.87 40.09
C GLN A 469 24.05 -24.00 38.56
N ARG A 470 22.99 -24.57 37.95
CA ARG A 470 22.88 -24.67 36.49
C ARG A 470 22.66 -23.32 35.82
N VAL A 471 21.81 -22.47 36.40
CA VAL A 471 21.55 -21.12 35.88
C VAL A 471 22.84 -20.31 35.89
N VAL A 472 23.56 -20.34 37.01
CA VAL A 472 24.80 -19.60 37.21
C VAL A 472 25.96 -20.10 36.33
N ALA A 473 25.99 -21.41 36.01
CA ALA A 473 27.02 -21.98 35.15
C ALA A 473 26.90 -21.56 33.67
N SER A 474 25.82 -20.89 33.26
CA SER A 474 25.65 -20.38 31.90
C SER A 474 26.43 -19.07 31.71
N PRO A 475 27.35 -18.99 30.71
CA PRO A 475 28.15 -17.79 30.47
C PRO A 475 27.33 -16.53 30.20
N GLN A 476 26.13 -16.66 29.63
CA GLN A 476 25.24 -15.52 29.39
C GLN A 476 24.76 -14.85 30.68
N THR A 477 24.74 -15.58 31.80
CA THR A 477 24.34 -15.06 33.12
C THR A 477 25.41 -14.22 33.81
N GLU A 478 26.57 -14.03 33.19
CA GLU A 478 27.52 -12.96 33.55
C GLU A 478 26.90 -11.57 33.37
N ASN A 479 25.94 -11.42 32.46
CA ASN A 479 25.15 -10.20 32.34
C ASN A 479 24.01 -10.17 33.39
N PRO A 480 24.03 -9.23 34.37
CA PRO A 480 23.02 -9.14 35.41
C PRO A 480 21.58 -9.02 34.89
N LEU A 481 21.38 -8.33 33.77
CA LEU A 481 20.06 -8.16 33.19
C LEU A 481 19.58 -9.46 32.54
N PHE A 482 20.45 -10.18 31.85
CA PHE A 482 20.13 -11.52 31.32
C PHE A 482 19.80 -12.50 32.45
N LEU A 483 20.61 -12.53 33.52
CA LEU A 483 20.35 -13.36 34.69
C LEU A 483 18.99 -13.02 35.34
N ARG A 484 18.65 -11.72 35.47
CA ARG A 484 17.32 -11.30 35.91
C ARG A 484 16.22 -11.84 35.00
N SER A 485 16.39 -11.77 33.69
CA SER A 485 15.39 -12.23 32.73
C SER A 485 15.18 -13.75 32.81
N VAL A 486 16.27 -14.52 32.95
CA VAL A 486 16.19 -15.98 33.16
C VAL A 486 15.49 -16.30 34.49
N LEU A 487 15.77 -15.58 35.58
CA LEU A 487 15.11 -15.80 36.86
C LEU A 487 13.63 -15.38 36.86
N ALA A 488 13.27 -14.36 36.07
CA ALA A 488 11.88 -13.99 35.82
C ALA A 488 11.16 -15.11 35.04
N GLU A 489 11.75 -15.62 33.96
CA GLU A 489 11.25 -16.76 33.19
C GLU A 489 11.07 -18.04 34.03
N LEU A 490 12.05 -18.37 34.88
CA LEU A 490 11.98 -19.52 35.78
C LEU A 490 10.90 -19.39 36.86
N SER A 491 10.47 -18.16 37.18
CA SER A 491 9.31 -17.94 38.04
C SER A 491 7.97 -18.29 37.36
N ILE A 492 7.99 -18.50 36.04
CA ILE A 492 6.80 -18.64 35.20
C ILE A 492 6.66 -20.06 34.64
N PHE A 493 7.75 -20.71 34.27
CA PHE A 493 7.71 -21.99 33.58
C PHE A 493 8.19 -23.17 34.43
N GLU A 494 7.23 -24.02 34.81
CA GLU A 494 7.39 -25.45 34.51
C GLU A 494 6.04 -26.14 34.23
N GLU A 495 4.87 -25.67 34.71
CA GLU A 495 3.60 -26.36 34.43
C GLU A 495 2.33 -25.49 34.16
N ASP A 496 2.33 -24.17 34.40
CA ASP A 496 1.07 -23.40 34.50
C ASP A 496 0.53 -22.76 33.19
N TYR A 497 1.32 -22.64 32.12
CA TYR A 497 0.89 -22.00 30.86
C TYR A 497 0.56 -22.97 29.72
N ASN A 498 0.35 -24.24 30.05
CA ASN A 498 -0.23 -25.19 29.10
C ASN A 498 -1.77 -25.04 29.13
N ILE A 499 -2.27 -23.90 28.63
CA ILE A 499 -3.70 -23.68 28.39
C ILE A 499 -4.09 -24.62 27.25
N LYS A 500 -4.67 -25.77 27.61
CA LYS A 500 -5.07 -26.87 26.71
C LYS A 500 -6.06 -26.49 25.59
N GLU A 501 -6.39 -25.21 25.41
CA GLU A 501 -7.43 -24.71 24.49
C GLU A 501 -6.99 -23.52 23.61
N ARG A 502 -5.72 -23.08 23.64
CA ARG A 502 -5.16 -22.10 22.67
C ARG A 502 -3.92 -22.67 21.97
N PRO A 503 -3.61 -22.21 20.74
CA PRO A 503 -2.58 -22.85 19.93
C PRO A 503 -1.24 -22.80 20.67
N ASP A 504 -0.55 -23.94 20.68
CA ASP A 504 0.81 -24.09 21.19
C ASP A 504 1.63 -22.89 20.66
N ASN A 505 2.28 -22.12 21.55
CA ASN A 505 3.34 -21.12 21.24
C ASN A 505 3.02 -19.59 21.33
N LEU A 506 2.00 -19.12 22.06
CA LEU A 506 1.70 -17.68 22.22
C LEU A 506 2.93 -16.81 22.59
N VAL A 507 3.74 -17.26 23.56
CA VAL A 507 4.96 -16.56 23.99
C VAL A 507 5.94 -16.41 22.83
N GLN A 508 6.12 -17.48 22.05
CA GLN A 508 6.97 -17.47 20.86
C GLN A 508 6.41 -16.51 19.81
N GLU A 509 5.11 -16.50 19.55
CA GLU A 509 4.51 -15.61 18.55
C GLU A 509 4.70 -14.12 18.91
N VAL A 510 4.49 -13.77 20.18
CA VAL A 510 4.71 -12.41 20.70
C VAL A 510 6.18 -11.99 20.57
N LEU A 511 7.12 -12.86 20.96
CA LEU A 511 8.55 -12.58 20.82
C LEU A 511 8.96 -12.44 19.34
N CYS A 512 8.42 -13.29 18.45
CA CYS A 512 8.65 -13.20 17.02
C CYS A 512 8.10 -11.90 16.41
N ALA A 513 6.91 -11.44 16.83
CA ALA A 513 6.36 -10.17 16.35
C ALA A 513 7.20 -8.97 16.79
N ILE A 514 7.68 -8.95 18.04
CA ILE A 514 8.60 -7.91 18.52
C ILE A 514 9.93 -7.98 17.75
N ALA A 515 10.41 -9.18 17.39
CA ALA A 515 11.64 -9.36 16.60
C ALA A 515 11.50 -8.91 15.15
N LEU A 516 10.30 -9.01 14.56
CA LEU A 516 10.02 -8.70 13.16
C LEU A 516 9.46 -7.28 12.94
N SER A 517 9.05 -6.57 14.01
CA SER A 517 8.61 -5.17 13.93
C SER A 517 9.77 -4.21 13.66
N HIS A 518 9.51 -3.11 12.93
CA HIS A 518 10.54 -2.14 12.56
C HIS A 518 10.90 -1.19 13.72
N ASN A 519 9.92 -0.56 14.37
CA ASN A 519 10.15 0.37 15.49
C ASN A 519 9.75 -0.17 16.86
N GLY A 520 9.20 -1.40 16.90
CA GLY A 520 8.62 -2.01 18.10
C GLY A 520 7.10 -1.85 18.16
N LEU A 521 6.48 -2.62 19.06
CA LEU A 521 5.02 -2.73 19.14
C LEU A 521 4.51 -2.19 20.47
N LEU A 522 3.40 -1.47 20.48
CA LEU A 522 2.71 -1.11 21.71
C LEU A 522 2.18 -2.37 22.36
N GLU A 523 2.10 -2.33 23.68
CA GLU A 523 1.45 -3.35 24.50
C GLU A 523 0.06 -3.71 23.96
N ARG A 524 -0.73 -2.67 23.66
CA ARG A 524 -2.06 -2.78 23.09
C ARG A 524 -2.08 -3.47 21.73
N GLU A 525 -1.08 -3.21 20.90
CA GLU A 525 -1.02 -3.79 19.56
C GLU A 525 -0.71 -5.27 19.64
N LEU A 526 0.25 -5.68 20.46
CA LEU A 526 0.53 -7.09 20.69
C LEU A 526 -0.69 -7.84 21.21
N MET A 527 -1.42 -7.24 22.13
CA MET A 527 -2.67 -7.79 22.63
C MET A 527 -3.76 -7.92 21.56
N GLU A 528 -3.90 -6.91 20.69
CA GLU A 528 -4.91 -6.94 19.62
C GLU A 528 -4.51 -7.87 18.46
N ILE A 529 -3.22 -7.93 18.08
CA ILE A 529 -2.65 -8.79 17.03
C ILE A 529 -2.84 -10.27 17.37
N PHE A 530 -2.54 -10.64 18.60
CA PHE A 530 -2.56 -12.04 19.07
C PHE A 530 -3.84 -12.39 19.82
N GLU A 531 -4.82 -11.49 19.82
CA GLU A 531 -6.09 -11.64 20.54
C GLU A 531 -5.88 -12.06 22.00
N VAL A 532 -4.84 -11.51 22.64
CA VAL A 532 -4.46 -11.79 24.02
C VAL A 532 -5.26 -10.85 24.91
N PRO A 533 -6.20 -11.37 25.69
CA PRO A 533 -6.91 -10.53 26.62
C PRO A 533 -5.98 -10.02 27.72
N SER A 534 -6.23 -8.82 28.23
CA SER A 534 -5.34 -8.14 29.19
C SER A 534 -4.94 -8.97 30.41
N HIS A 535 -5.82 -9.87 30.86
CA HIS A 535 -5.58 -10.71 32.02
C HIS A 535 -4.60 -11.86 31.71
N GLU A 536 -4.50 -12.28 30.44
CA GLU A 536 -3.46 -13.20 29.95
C GLU A 536 -2.17 -12.45 29.60
N TRP A 537 -2.30 -11.22 29.09
CA TRP A 537 -1.16 -10.39 28.69
C TRP A 537 -0.35 -9.87 29.88
N MET A 538 -0.99 -9.41 30.97
CA MET A 538 -0.26 -8.82 32.09
C MET A 538 0.78 -9.75 32.72
N PRO A 539 0.49 -11.03 33.00
CA PRO A 539 1.51 -11.99 33.41
C PRO A 539 2.62 -12.19 32.37
N LEU A 540 2.27 -12.25 31.08
CA LEU A 540 3.21 -12.39 29.97
C LEU A 540 4.11 -11.15 29.82
N TYR A 541 3.58 -9.95 29.99
CA TYR A 541 4.32 -8.71 29.97
C TYR A 541 5.29 -8.62 31.15
N PHE A 542 4.83 -8.90 32.37
CA PHE A 542 5.71 -8.92 33.54
C PHE A 542 6.78 -10.01 33.47
N ALA A 543 6.52 -11.10 32.74
CA ALA A 543 7.52 -12.09 32.38
C ALA A 543 8.64 -11.53 31.53
N MET A 544 8.26 -10.77 30.50
CA MET A 544 9.17 -10.25 29.48
C MET A 544 9.72 -8.85 29.81
N GLU A 545 9.25 -8.20 30.88
CA GLU A 545 9.63 -6.82 31.26
C GLU A 545 11.17 -6.67 31.43
N GLY A 546 11.87 -7.74 31.79
CA GLY A 546 13.34 -7.75 31.87
C GLY A 546 14.06 -7.80 30.52
N LEU A 547 13.39 -8.28 29.46
CA LEU A 547 13.91 -8.45 28.10
C LEU A 547 13.57 -7.25 27.20
N LEU A 548 12.50 -6.53 27.53
CA LEU A 548 11.92 -5.47 26.72
C LEU A 548 12.31 -4.07 27.24
N VAL A 549 12.51 -3.14 26.32
CA VAL A 549 12.67 -1.72 26.61
C VAL A 549 11.51 -0.98 25.94
N SER A 550 10.85 -0.10 26.69
CA SER A 550 9.84 0.79 26.13
C SER A 550 10.48 2.09 25.64
N HIS A 551 10.35 2.41 24.35
CA HIS A 551 10.74 3.71 23.79
C HIS A 551 9.52 4.40 23.21
N ALA A 552 9.14 5.55 23.78
CA ALA A 552 7.91 6.27 23.42
C ALA A 552 6.63 5.39 23.46
N GLY A 553 6.61 4.37 24.34
CA GLY A 553 5.49 3.41 24.46
C GLY A 553 5.70 2.10 23.69
N LEU A 554 6.65 2.06 22.75
CA LEU A 554 6.94 0.90 21.90
C LEU A 554 7.82 -0.11 22.61
N LEU A 555 7.35 -1.35 22.70
CA LEU A 555 8.10 -2.47 23.24
C LEU A 555 9.02 -3.04 22.15
N ARG A 556 10.31 -3.11 22.49
CA ARG A 556 11.37 -3.67 21.66
C ARG A 556 12.36 -4.42 22.54
N PHE A 557 13.17 -5.30 21.96
CA PHE A 557 14.23 -5.96 22.73
C PHE A 557 15.27 -4.94 23.20
N GLY A 558 15.71 -5.06 24.45
CA GLY A 558 16.74 -4.18 25.00
C GLY A 558 18.15 -4.41 24.42
N PHE A 559 18.33 -5.51 23.68
CA PHE A 559 19.61 -6.01 23.15
C PHE A 559 19.37 -6.70 21.81
N ASN A 560 20.27 -6.47 20.85
CA ASN A 560 20.18 -7.09 19.53
C ASN A 560 20.39 -8.61 19.61
N GLU A 561 21.23 -9.08 20.53
CA GLU A 561 21.53 -10.49 20.75
C GLU A 561 20.29 -11.29 21.19
N ILE A 562 19.32 -10.64 21.85
CA ILE A 562 18.04 -11.27 22.20
C ILE A 562 17.16 -11.42 20.95
N SER A 563 17.13 -10.41 20.09
CA SER A 563 16.42 -10.46 18.81
C SER A 563 17.01 -11.56 17.91
N GLU A 564 18.34 -11.62 17.78
CA GLU A 564 19.06 -12.67 17.04
C GLU A 564 18.75 -14.06 17.61
N ALA A 565 18.80 -14.24 18.93
CA ALA A 565 18.46 -15.51 19.57
C ALA A 565 17.00 -15.93 19.34
N VAL A 566 16.07 -14.98 19.33
CA VAL A 566 14.66 -15.22 18.99
C VAL A 566 14.52 -15.60 17.52
N GLN A 567 15.23 -14.92 16.62
CA GLN A 567 15.22 -15.25 15.19
C GLN A 567 15.78 -16.64 14.92
N ASP A 568 16.94 -16.97 15.48
CA ASP A 568 17.58 -18.28 15.34
C ASP A 568 16.73 -19.41 15.93
N LYS A 569 16.12 -19.19 17.10
CA LYS A 569 15.36 -20.22 17.81
C LYS A 569 13.96 -20.42 17.24
N TYR A 570 13.27 -19.35 16.86
CA TYR A 570 11.84 -19.40 16.56
C TYR A 570 11.47 -19.00 15.12
N LEU A 571 12.36 -18.33 14.36
CA LEU A 571 12.12 -17.89 12.98
C LEU A 571 13.03 -18.61 11.96
N HIS A 572 13.35 -19.88 12.23
CA HIS A 572 14.21 -20.72 11.39
C HIS A 572 13.53 -21.26 10.12
N SER A 573 12.22 -21.07 9.94
CA SER A 573 11.49 -21.45 8.72
C SER A 573 10.72 -20.27 8.12
N GLU A 574 10.69 -20.19 6.78
CA GLU A 574 9.92 -19.16 6.06
C GLU A 574 8.43 -19.23 6.37
N GLU A 575 7.89 -20.42 6.64
CA GLU A 575 6.47 -20.62 6.93
C GLU A 575 6.06 -19.96 8.25
N ILE A 576 6.87 -20.09 9.32
CA ILE A 576 6.63 -19.44 10.62
C ILE A 576 6.81 -17.93 10.51
N ARG A 577 7.85 -17.47 9.81
CA ARG A 577 8.11 -16.05 9.56
C ARG A 577 6.94 -15.39 8.85
N ASN A 578 6.45 -16.00 7.76
CA ASN A 578 5.33 -15.49 6.99
C ASN A 578 4.02 -15.48 7.80
N GLY A 579 3.79 -16.48 8.65
CA GLY A 579 2.60 -16.52 9.52
C GLY A 579 2.53 -15.36 10.52
N VAL A 580 3.66 -14.98 11.12
CA VAL A 580 3.72 -13.84 12.06
C VAL A 580 3.61 -12.50 11.30
N LEU A 581 4.28 -12.38 10.14
CA LEU A 581 4.16 -11.18 9.29
C LEU A 581 2.72 -10.91 8.85
N GLN A 582 1.97 -11.95 8.45
CA GLN A 582 0.55 -11.80 8.08
C GLN A 582 -0.32 -11.22 9.20
N LYS A 583 -0.04 -11.58 10.47
CA LYS A 583 -0.75 -11.03 11.64
C LYS A 583 -0.47 -9.54 11.83
N LEU A 584 0.81 -9.14 11.71
CA LEU A 584 1.22 -7.73 11.77
C LEU A 584 0.61 -6.91 10.64
N ILE A 585 0.69 -7.42 9.39
CA ILE A 585 0.10 -6.81 8.20
C ILE A 585 -1.39 -6.56 8.43
N LYS A 586 -2.15 -7.58 8.82
CA LYS A 586 -3.60 -7.49 9.04
C LYS A 586 -3.96 -6.44 10.08
N TYR A 587 -3.23 -6.41 11.19
CA TYR A 587 -3.53 -5.49 12.28
C TYR A 587 -3.29 -4.02 11.91
N PHE A 588 -2.11 -3.70 11.38
CA PHE A 588 -1.79 -2.32 11.01
C PHE A 588 -2.62 -1.83 9.82
N SER A 589 -3.00 -2.74 8.91
CA SER A 589 -3.99 -2.53 7.86
C SER A 589 -5.36 -2.09 8.37
N ASP A 590 -5.86 -2.71 9.44
CA ASP A 590 -7.16 -2.42 10.03
C ASP A 590 -7.15 -1.08 10.79
N GLN A 591 -6.06 -0.79 11.50
CA GLN A 591 -5.82 0.54 12.11
C GLN A 591 -5.84 1.64 11.04
N LEU A 592 -5.19 1.39 9.91
CA LEU A 592 -5.07 2.30 8.79
C LEU A 592 -6.41 2.65 8.12
N LYS A 593 -7.29 1.66 7.92
CA LYS A 593 -8.69 1.91 7.49
C LYS A 593 -9.47 2.80 8.44
N SER A 594 -9.24 2.66 9.75
CA SER A 594 -9.98 3.41 10.76
C SER A 594 -9.62 4.90 10.78
N LEU A 595 -8.47 5.27 10.21
CA LEU A 595 -7.96 6.64 10.11
C LEU A 595 -8.47 7.42 8.87
N CYS A 596 -9.26 6.80 7.98
CA CYS A 596 -9.72 7.38 6.70
C CYS A 596 -10.82 8.48 6.81
N ALA A 597 -10.91 9.21 7.92
CA ALA A 597 -11.64 10.48 7.97
C ALA A 597 -10.69 11.60 7.50
N TRP A 598 -11.01 12.21 6.36
CA TRP A 598 -10.11 12.95 5.47
C TRP A 598 -9.36 14.19 6.02
N ASP A 599 -9.46 14.54 7.30
CA ASP A 599 -8.85 15.75 7.88
C ASP A 599 -7.70 15.51 8.89
N ASP A 600 -7.50 14.30 9.41
CA ASP A 600 -6.58 14.04 10.56
C ASP A 600 -5.22 13.40 10.21
N LEU A 601 -4.92 13.16 8.92
CA LEU A 601 -3.67 12.53 8.43
C LEU A 601 -2.38 13.35 8.66
N MET A 602 -2.46 14.53 9.30
CA MET A 602 -1.35 15.46 9.47
C MET A 602 -0.64 15.37 10.83
N THR A 603 -0.89 14.33 11.63
CA THR A 603 -0.19 14.14 12.93
C THR A 603 0.85 13.00 12.86
N PRO A 604 1.99 13.08 13.57
CA PRO A 604 3.02 12.04 13.56
C PRO A 604 2.53 10.64 13.97
N LEU A 605 1.45 10.55 14.76
CA LEU A 605 0.85 9.29 15.21
C LEU A 605 0.02 8.58 14.14
N SER A 606 -0.45 9.26 13.08
CA SER A 606 -1.19 8.63 11.98
C SER A 606 -0.30 7.96 10.93
N LYS A 607 1.02 8.13 11.02
CA LYS A 607 2.02 7.58 10.08
C LYS A 607 2.60 6.24 10.52
N ARG A 608 2.54 5.91 11.81
CA ARG A 608 3.16 4.70 12.35
C ARG A 608 2.62 3.38 11.80
N PRO A 609 1.30 3.20 11.61
CA PRO A 609 0.80 1.99 10.96
C PRO A 609 1.36 1.78 9.55
N VAL A 610 1.73 2.85 8.85
CA VAL A 610 2.38 2.81 7.52
C VAL A 610 3.86 2.43 7.64
N GLU A 611 4.54 2.85 8.70
CA GLU A 611 5.95 2.51 8.99
C GLU A 611 6.15 1.04 9.38
N GLU A 612 5.16 0.42 10.03
CA GLU A 612 5.25 -0.98 10.52
C GLU A 612 4.79 -2.05 9.51
N LEU A 613 4.25 -1.64 8.35
CA LEU A 613 3.91 -2.59 7.30
C LEU A 613 5.20 -3.11 6.64
N PRO A 614 5.34 -4.44 6.43
CA PRO A 614 6.50 -5.00 5.77
C PRO A 614 6.44 -4.65 4.27
N TRP A 615 7.35 -3.77 3.86
CA TRP A 615 7.48 -3.33 2.47
C TRP A 615 8.53 -4.16 1.71
N GLU A 616 8.78 -5.41 2.12
CA GLU A 616 9.95 -6.15 1.66
C GLU A 616 9.66 -7.34 0.75
N GLN A 617 8.41 -7.70 0.42
CA GLN A 617 8.12 -8.75 -0.57
C GLN A 617 6.92 -8.46 -1.50
N GLU A 618 6.99 -8.97 -2.73
CA GLU A 618 6.00 -8.75 -3.80
C GLU A 618 4.59 -9.32 -3.47
N TYR A 619 4.54 -10.41 -2.68
CA TYR A 619 3.30 -11.05 -2.23
C TYR A 619 2.59 -10.31 -1.08
N GLU A 620 3.30 -9.43 -0.36
CA GLU A 620 2.78 -8.73 0.83
C GLU A 620 1.80 -7.61 0.47
N PHE A 621 1.98 -6.96 -0.69
CA PHE A 621 1.11 -5.86 -1.14
C PHE A 621 -0.27 -6.32 -1.61
N LEU A 622 -0.37 -7.49 -2.23
CA LEU A 622 -1.64 -8.06 -2.67
C LEU A 622 -2.46 -8.56 -1.48
N GLU A 623 -1.79 -9.20 -0.52
CA GLU A 623 -2.42 -9.61 0.75
C GLU A 623 -2.80 -8.39 1.59
N LEU A 624 -1.99 -7.33 1.60
CA LEU A 624 -2.35 -6.04 2.18
C LEU A 624 -3.60 -5.46 1.53
N TRP A 625 -3.69 -5.43 0.20
CA TRP A 625 -4.88 -4.94 -0.50
C TRP A 625 -6.13 -5.76 -0.17
N LYS A 626 -6.03 -7.10 -0.17
CA LYS A 626 -7.12 -8.02 0.19
C LYS A 626 -7.54 -7.85 1.66
N ALA A 627 -6.58 -7.73 2.56
CA ALA A 627 -6.82 -7.57 3.99
C ALA A 627 -7.36 -6.17 4.30
N THR A 628 -6.87 -5.14 3.61
CA THR A 628 -7.22 -3.73 3.88
C THR A 628 -8.52 -3.28 3.19
N GLY A 629 -8.82 -3.77 1.99
CA GLY A 629 -9.82 -3.14 1.12
C GLY A 629 -9.48 -1.69 0.74
N TRP A 630 -8.24 -1.24 0.96
CA TRP A 630 -7.79 0.09 0.59
C TRP A 630 -7.84 0.28 -0.93
N LYS A 631 -8.14 1.51 -1.35
CA LYS A 631 -8.07 1.87 -2.76
C LYS A 631 -6.62 2.18 -3.10
N MET A 632 -6.25 1.95 -4.36
CA MET A 632 -4.88 2.14 -4.82
C MET A 632 -4.27 3.53 -4.54
N PRO A 633 -5.02 4.66 -4.52
CA PRO A 633 -4.49 5.95 -4.07
C PRO A 633 -4.03 5.99 -2.60
N GLU A 634 -4.70 5.24 -1.73
CA GLU A 634 -4.39 5.18 -0.30
C GLU A 634 -3.12 4.35 -0.08
N ILE A 635 -3.00 3.22 -0.79
CA ILE A 635 -1.79 2.36 -0.80
C ILE A 635 -0.59 3.14 -1.32
N SER A 636 -0.74 3.88 -2.43
CA SER A 636 0.32 4.68 -3.02
C SER A 636 0.84 5.76 -2.07
N ARG A 637 -0.06 6.51 -1.41
CA ARG A 637 0.33 7.56 -0.46
C ARG A 637 1.03 6.97 0.77
N ALA A 638 0.51 5.88 1.32
CA ALA A 638 1.13 5.21 2.46
C ALA A 638 2.56 4.75 2.12
N TYR A 639 2.73 4.08 0.99
CA TYR A 639 4.05 3.72 0.50
C TYR A 639 4.98 4.95 0.32
N GLU A 640 4.47 6.02 -0.26
CA GLU A 640 5.28 7.21 -0.51
C GLU A 640 5.85 7.79 0.78
N GLU A 641 5.05 7.81 1.84
CA GLU A 641 5.42 8.27 3.18
C GLU A 641 6.36 7.29 3.89
N SER A 642 6.12 5.97 3.80
CA SER A 642 6.99 4.97 4.43
C SER A 642 8.40 4.97 3.86
N LEU A 643 8.56 5.15 2.55
CA LEU A 643 9.88 5.22 1.93
C LEU A 643 10.74 6.36 2.45
N ASP A 644 10.18 7.54 2.60
CA ASP A 644 10.94 8.70 3.08
C ASP A 644 11.46 8.44 4.51
N LEU A 645 10.69 7.71 5.30
CA LEU A 645 11.04 7.29 6.65
C LEU A 645 12.06 6.15 6.64
N ILE A 646 11.89 5.11 5.82
CA ILE A 646 12.86 4.01 5.64
C ILE A 646 14.21 4.54 5.19
N VAL A 647 14.24 5.47 4.23
CA VAL A 647 15.48 6.11 3.77
C VAL A 647 16.12 6.91 4.91
N THR A 648 15.32 7.61 5.71
CA THR A 648 15.80 8.37 6.87
C THR A 648 16.38 7.43 7.93
N ASP A 649 15.71 6.33 8.25
CA ASP A 649 16.15 5.36 9.24
C ASP A 649 17.37 4.57 8.78
N LEU A 650 17.43 4.13 7.51
CA LEU A 650 18.63 3.52 6.95
C LEU A 650 19.83 4.48 6.96
N TYR A 651 19.57 5.77 6.74
CA TYR A 651 20.60 6.80 6.84
C TYR A 651 21.10 6.97 8.28
N LEU A 652 20.19 7.03 9.26
CA LEU A 652 20.50 7.13 10.69
C LEU A 652 21.21 5.87 11.20
N HIS A 653 20.70 4.68 10.88
CA HIS A 653 21.27 3.39 11.26
C HIS A 653 22.68 3.21 10.70
N LYS A 654 22.95 3.56 9.44
CA LYS A 654 24.31 3.48 8.88
C LYS A 654 25.28 4.48 9.52
N GLN A 655 24.76 5.62 9.96
CA GLN A 655 25.54 6.59 10.73
C GLN A 655 25.94 6.03 12.11
N GLU A 656 25.18 5.06 12.63
CA GLU A 656 25.42 4.41 13.92
C GLU A 656 26.26 3.12 13.79
N THR A 657 26.21 2.39 12.66
CA THR A 657 26.75 1.03 12.56
C THR A 657 27.99 0.83 11.67
N CYS A 658 28.47 1.81 10.89
CA CYS A 658 29.53 1.55 9.90
C CYS A 658 30.78 2.45 9.99
N SER A 659 31.93 1.83 10.26
CA SER A 659 33.27 2.37 10.06
C SER A 659 33.89 1.86 8.74
N GLY A 660 33.25 2.12 7.59
CA GLY A 660 33.72 1.73 6.25
C GLY A 660 32.81 2.19 5.10
N PRO A 661 33.28 2.19 3.83
CA PRO A 661 32.47 2.62 2.68
C PRO A 661 31.42 1.54 2.39
N THR A 662 30.18 1.80 2.78
CA THR A 662 29.03 0.95 2.45
C THR A 662 28.09 1.69 1.51
N GLU A 663 27.41 0.94 0.66
CA GLU A 663 26.47 1.39 -0.37
C GLU A 663 25.45 2.43 0.17
N PRO A 664 25.21 3.57 -0.48
CA PRO A 664 24.28 4.59 0.00
C PRO A 664 22.88 4.05 0.34
N PRO A 665 22.22 4.53 1.40
CA PRO A 665 20.87 4.13 1.78
C PRO A 665 19.85 4.16 0.62
N GLY A 666 19.97 5.15 -0.28
CA GLY A 666 19.12 5.24 -1.48
C GLY A 666 19.27 4.04 -2.44
N LEU A 667 20.47 3.50 -2.61
CA LEU A 667 20.68 2.33 -3.47
C LEU A 667 20.08 1.05 -2.87
N GLN A 668 19.99 0.96 -1.54
CA GLN A 668 19.45 -0.19 -0.83
C GLN A 668 17.92 -0.33 -0.96
N ILE A 669 17.21 0.78 -1.20
CA ILE A 669 15.75 0.78 -1.37
C ILE A 669 15.30 0.53 -2.82
N ARG A 670 16.22 0.47 -3.78
CA ARG A 670 15.88 0.22 -5.20
C ARG A 670 15.14 -1.10 -5.45
N PRO A 671 15.49 -2.24 -4.82
CA PRO A 671 14.74 -3.48 -4.98
C PRO A 671 13.27 -3.35 -4.54
N LEU A 672 12.99 -2.52 -3.53
CA LEU A 672 11.64 -2.19 -3.12
C LEU A 672 10.92 -1.33 -4.19
N LEU A 673 11.56 -0.25 -4.65
CA LEU A 673 11.00 0.61 -5.71
C LEU A 673 10.64 -0.19 -6.97
N GLN A 674 11.48 -1.15 -7.37
CA GLN A 674 11.22 -2.01 -8.53
C GLN A 674 9.98 -2.90 -8.32
N ARG A 675 9.87 -3.56 -7.16
CA ARG A 675 8.69 -4.39 -6.84
C ARG A 675 7.40 -3.58 -6.77
N LEU A 676 7.48 -2.33 -6.32
CA LEU A 676 6.31 -1.48 -6.24
C LEU A 676 5.87 -0.92 -7.57
N LYS A 677 6.82 -0.60 -8.43
CA LYS A 677 6.52 -0.36 -9.84
C LYS A 677 5.77 -1.55 -10.44
N ASP A 678 6.24 -2.79 -10.22
CA ASP A 678 5.59 -3.98 -10.77
C ASP A 678 4.20 -4.22 -10.14
N PHE A 679 4.06 -4.06 -8.82
CA PHE A 679 2.78 -4.15 -8.12
C PHE A 679 1.76 -3.11 -8.63
N PHE A 680 2.14 -1.83 -8.70
CA PHE A 680 1.23 -0.77 -9.18
C PHE A 680 0.87 -0.96 -10.65
N SER A 681 1.79 -1.49 -11.47
CA SER A 681 1.50 -1.87 -12.85
C SER A 681 0.46 -2.98 -12.93
N MET A 682 0.66 -4.08 -12.18
CA MET A 682 -0.27 -5.21 -12.13
C MET A 682 -1.65 -4.82 -11.58
N ALA A 683 -1.67 -3.89 -10.62
CA ALA A 683 -2.89 -3.35 -10.03
C ALA A 683 -3.61 -2.30 -10.90
N GLY A 684 -3.03 -1.91 -12.03
CA GLY A 684 -3.59 -0.88 -12.92
C GLY A 684 -3.62 0.51 -12.28
N TYR A 685 -2.64 0.84 -11.44
CA TYR A 685 -2.53 2.12 -10.75
C TYR A 685 -1.31 2.94 -11.23
N PRO A 686 -1.43 3.65 -12.36
CA PRO A 686 -0.28 4.24 -13.04
C PRO A 686 0.37 5.41 -12.26
N LEU A 687 -0.38 6.12 -11.41
CA LEU A 687 0.18 7.25 -10.65
C LEU A 687 1.22 6.79 -9.62
N GLY A 688 0.93 5.74 -8.84
CA GLY A 688 1.89 5.19 -7.88
C GLY A 688 3.10 4.54 -8.56
N GLN A 689 2.88 3.92 -9.73
CA GLN A 689 3.96 3.41 -10.56
C GLN A 689 4.90 4.53 -11.03
N ILE A 690 4.36 5.66 -11.48
CA ILE A 690 5.13 6.84 -11.92
C ILE A 690 6.00 7.37 -10.77
N GLU A 691 5.47 7.49 -9.55
CA GLU A 691 6.23 8.02 -8.42
C GLU A 691 7.36 7.08 -7.96
N ALA A 692 7.10 5.77 -7.92
CA ALA A 692 8.15 4.77 -7.65
C ALA A 692 9.30 4.84 -8.68
N LEU A 693 8.97 4.93 -9.97
CA LEU A 693 9.95 5.01 -11.04
C LEU A 693 10.74 6.33 -11.06
N LYS A 694 10.08 7.46 -10.75
CA LYS A 694 10.77 8.77 -10.60
C LYS A 694 11.81 8.72 -9.48
N ARG A 695 11.45 8.12 -8.35
CA ARG A 695 12.36 7.98 -7.21
C ARG A 695 13.54 7.08 -7.55
N ASP A 696 13.31 5.94 -8.22
CA ASP A 696 14.39 5.05 -8.66
C ASP A 696 15.37 5.76 -9.63
N ALA A 697 14.84 6.48 -10.61
CA ALA A 697 15.66 7.26 -11.54
C ALA A 697 16.48 8.35 -10.83
N ASN A 698 15.88 9.09 -9.88
CA ASN A 698 16.57 10.12 -9.11
C ASN A 698 17.71 9.55 -8.24
N ILE A 699 17.51 8.38 -7.63
CA ILE A 699 18.56 7.70 -6.85
C ILE A 699 19.75 7.37 -7.74
N LEU A 700 19.50 6.82 -8.93
CA LEU A 700 20.55 6.47 -9.89
C LEU A 700 21.27 7.70 -10.46
N GLU A 701 20.57 8.80 -10.70
CA GLU A 701 21.17 10.07 -11.12
C GLU A 701 22.19 10.58 -10.10
N ASN A 702 21.91 10.41 -8.81
CA ASN A 702 22.76 10.85 -7.71
C ASN A 702 23.83 9.83 -7.28
N ALA A 703 23.90 8.65 -7.91
CA ALA A 703 24.81 7.56 -7.54
C ALA A 703 26.19 7.62 -8.25
N GLU A 704 26.64 8.82 -8.66
CA GLU A 704 27.89 9.01 -9.41
C GLU A 704 29.13 8.63 -8.59
N GLY A 705 30.02 7.80 -9.17
CA GLY A 705 31.25 7.33 -8.51
C GLY A 705 31.03 6.28 -7.42
N ILE A 706 29.80 5.79 -7.27
CA ILE A 706 29.41 4.80 -6.25
C ILE A 706 29.09 3.45 -6.89
N VAL A 707 28.30 3.47 -7.97
CA VAL A 707 28.08 2.34 -8.88
C VAL A 707 28.99 2.53 -10.08
N GLU A 708 29.46 1.45 -10.71
CA GLU A 708 30.24 1.55 -11.94
C GLU A 708 29.45 2.35 -12.99
N ASP A 709 30.08 3.36 -13.61
CA ASP A 709 29.38 4.32 -14.49
C ASP A 709 28.61 3.62 -15.63
N SER A 710 29.18 2.53 -16.15
CA SER A 710 28.59 1.71 -17.21
C SER A 710 27.31 1.00 -16.76
N GLU A 711 27.25 0.54 -15.51
CA GLU A 711 26.11 -0.17 -14.92
C GLU A 711 25.03 0.81 -14.45
N ARG A 712 25.45 1.91 -13.81
CA ARG A 712 24.57 3.03 -13.42
C ARG A 712 23.80 3.58 -14.61
N GLU A 713 24.49 3.81 -15.74
CA GLU A 713 23.88 4.37 -16.93
C GLU A 713 22.81 3.43 -17.53
N VAL A 714 23.08 2.13 -17.61
CA VAL A 714 22.07 1.14 -18.07
C VAL A 714 20.85 1.16 -17.16
N LEU A 715 21.05 1.07 -15.84
CA LEU A 715 19.95 1.05 -14.87
C LEU A 715 19.10 2.32 -14.94
N LEU A 716 19.74 3.48 -15.15
CA LEU A 716 19.04 4.76 -15.26
C LEU A 716 18.20 4.83 -16.54
N LEU A 717 18.73 4.33 -17.66
CA LEU A 717 18.00 4.29 -18.91
C LEU A 717 16.79 3.35 -18.84
N ASP A 718 16.93 2.21 -18.17
CA ASP A 718 15.81 1.28 -17.93
C ASP A 718 14.74 1.90 -17.04
N ALA A 719 15.11 2.55 -15.93
CA ALA A 719 14.16 3.24 -15.05
C ALA A 719 13.40 4.35 -15.81
N ARG A 720 14.10 5.14 -16.63
CA ARG A 720 13.50 6.18 -17.48
C ARG A 720 12.61 5.60 -18.58
N TYR A 721 12.98 4.45 -19.15
CA TYR A 721 12.14 3.74 -20.12
C TYR A 721 10.80 3.32 -19.49
N TYR A 722 10.83 2.63 -18.35
CA TYR A 722 9.60 2.23 -17.66
C TYR A 722 8.75 3.43 -17.24
N LEU A 723 9.39 4.53 -16.81
CA LEU A 723 8.70 5.77 -16.48
C LEU A 723 7.99 6.37 -17.70
N ALA A 724 8.62 6.30 -18.88
CA ALA A 724 8.01 6.76 -20.12
C ALA A 724 6.77 5.92 -20.47
N CYS A 725 6.84 4.60 -20.32
CA CYS A 725 5.69 3.72 -20.50
C CYS A 725 4.53 4.07 -19.55
N ALA A 726 4.84 4.29 -18.27
CA ALA A 726 3.82 4.64 -17.27
C ALA A 726 3.14 5.99 -17.59
N TYR A 727 3.86 6.98 -18.10
CA TYR A 727 3.26 8.24 -18.59
C TYR A 727 2.29 8.01 -19.76
N VAL A 728 2.68 7.18 -20.73
CA VAL A 728 1.82 6.85 -21.90
C VAL A 728 0.55 6.12 -21.47
N GLU A 729 0.66 5.19 -20.53
CA GLU A 729 -0.50 4.49 -19.94
C GLU A 729 -1.46 5.47 -19.27
N ASN A 730 -0.92 6.49 -18.58
CA ASN A 730 -1.70 7.56 -17.95
C ASN A 730 -2.11 8.69 -18.92
N THR A 731 -2.05 8.45 -20.24
CA THR A 731 -2.42 9.41 -21.30
C THR A 731 -1.57 10.68 -21.40
N ASP A 732 -0.47 10.78 -20.64
CA ASP A 732 0.51 11.85 -20.77
C ASP A 732 1.52 11.52 -21.89
N LEU A 733 1.04 11.67 -23.13
CA LEU A 733 1.81 11.34 -24.32
C LEU A 733 3.04 12.25 -24.50
N GLU A 734 2.97 13.50 -24.05
CA GLU A 734 4.06 14.47 -24.18
C GLU A 734 5.24 14.12 -23.27
N ALA A 735 4.97 13.82 -21.99
CA ALA A 735 6.01 13.41 -21.05
C ALA A 735 6.65 12.07 -21.47
N GLY A 736 5.83 11.11 -21.89
CA GLY A 736 6.29 9.83 -22.40
C GLY A 736 7.18 9.96 -23.64
N GLU A 737 6.78 10.78 -24.62
CA GLU A 737 7.53 11.00 -25.86
C GLU A 737 8.88 11.65 -25.60
N LYS A 738 8.89 12.68 -24.75
CA LYS A 738 10.11 13.37 -24.34
C LYS A 738 11.10 12.40 -23.70
N LEU A 739 10.63 11.54 -22.81
CA LEU A 739 11.50 10.64 -22.05
C LEU A 739 12.00 9.47 -22.91
N HIS A 740 11.15 8.83 -23.72
CA HIS A 740 11.62 7.84 -24.69
C HIS A 740 12.62 8.42 -25.69
N THR A 741 12.42 9.67 -26.13
CA THR A 741 13.38 10.36 -27.02
C THR A 741 14.74 10.57 -26.33
N GLN A 742 14.75 10.91 -25.04
CA GLN A 742 15.98 11.05 -24.27
C GLN A 742 16.71 9.72 -24.12
N VAL A 743 15.99 8.64 -23.77
CA VAL A 743 16.54 7.29 -23.66
C VAL A 743 17.12 6.84 -25.00
N MET A 744 16.36 6.99 -26.09
CA MET A 744 16.82 6.66 -27.45
C MET A 744 18.13 7.39 -27.81
N LYS A 745 18.21 8.71 -27.56
CA LYS A 745 19.41 9.51 -27.86
C LYS A 745 20.61 9.07 -27.03
N ALA A 746 20.41 8.72 -25.76
CA ALA A 746 21.46 8.22 -24.89
C ALA A 746 21.97 6.86 -25.36
N CYS A 747 21.07 5.89 -25.60
CA CYS A 747 21.45 4.57 -26.13
C CYS A 747 22.22 4.68 -27.45
N ARG A 748 21.76 5.50 -28.41
CA ARG A 748 22.46 5.68 -29.70
C ARG A 748 23.88 6.22 -29.50
N ARG A 749 24.09 7.19 -28.60
CA ARG A 749 25.41 7.74 -28.30
C ARG A 749 26.37 6.69 -27.71
N VAL A 750 25.87 5.83 -26.83
CA VAL A 750 26.70 4.76 -26.25
C VAL A 750 27.05 3.70 -27.32
N LEU A 751 26.07 3.33 -28.14
CA LEU A 751 26.23 2.36 -29.22
C LEU A 751 27.17 2.84 -30.35
N GLU A 752 27.36 4.15 -30.53
CA GLU A 752 28.40 4.66 -31.45
C GLU A 752 29.81 4.18 -31.07
N ASN A 753 30.07 4.04 -29.76
CA ASN A 753 31.36 3.60 -29.23
C ASN A 753 31.36 2.09 -28.92
N THR A 754 30.19 1.51 -28.64
CA THR A 754 30.02 0.10 -28.24
C THR A 754 28.89 -0.58 -29.04
N PRO A 755 29.06 -0.82 -30.36
CA PRO A 755 27.95 -1.23 -31.24
C PRO A 755 27.34 -2.60 -30.95
N GLU A 756 28.03 -3.43 -30.17
CA GLU A 756 27.62 -4.81 -29.85
C GLU A 756 27.03 -4.96 -28.44
N ASP A 757 26.94 -3.87 -27.65
CA ASP A 757 26.41 -3.97 -26.29
C ASP A 757 24.89 -4.22 -26.32
N GLN A 758 24.52 -5.48 -26.06
CA GLN A 758 23.17 -5.99 -26.16
C GLN A 758 22.19 -5.24 -25.23
N ARG A 759 22.65 -4.72 -24.09
CA ARG A 759 21.80 -4.01 -23.12
C ARG A 759 21.25 -2.73 -23.72
N TYR A 760 22.10 -1.93 -24.35
CA TYR A 760 21.69 -0.67 -24.99
C TYR A 760 20.90 -0.90 -26.28
N ILE A 761 21.20 -1.97 -27.05
CA ILE A 761 20.37 -2.37 -28.21
C ILE A 761 18.96 -2.74 -27.75
N GLN A 762 18.84 -3.43 -26.61
CA GLN A 762 17.56 -3.85 -26.04
C GLN A 762 16.73 -2.64 -25.59
N THR A 763 17.29 -1.76 -24.75
CA THR A 763 16.60 -0.56 -24.26
C THR A 763 16.25 0.42 -25.40
N LEU A 764 17.09 0.49 -26.44
CA LEU A 764 16.80 1.24 -27.67
C LEU A 764 15.60 0.66 -28.42
N GLY A 765 15.56 -0.67 -28.61
CA GLY A 765 14.43 -1.35 -29.25
C GLY A 765 13.11 -1.09 -28.51
N TYR A 766 13.13 -1.23 -27.18
CA TYR A 766 11.97 -0.94 -26.34
C TYR A 766 11.49 0.52 -26.45
N SER A 767 12.42 1.49 -26.44
CA SER A 767 12.06 2.90 -26.58
C SER A 767 11.56 3.26 -27.98
N CYS A 768 12.10 2.63 -29.03
CA CYS A 768 11.55 2.77 -30.38
C CYS A 768 10.12 2.22 -30.46
N ASN A 769 9.84 1.05 -29.88
CA ASN A 769 8.47 0.53 -29.80
C ASN A 769 7.53 1.49 -29.04
N GLY A 770 7.98 2.05 -27.91
CA GLY A 770 7.22 3.04 -27.13
C GLY A 770 6.90 4.32 -27.92
N LEU A 771 7.90 4.90 -28.62
CA LEU A 771 7.69 6.04 -29.51
C LEU A 771 6.71 5.71 -30.65
N GLY A 772 6.81 4.50 -31.22
CA GLY A 772 5.86 4.03 -32.23
C GLY A 772 4.42 4.03 -31.71
N VAL A 773 4.19 3.56 -30.47
CA VAL A 773 2.86 3.58 -29.84
C VAL A 773 2.35 5.01 -29.64
N ILE A 774 3.22 5.94 -29.22
CA ILE A 774 2.84 7.35 -29.04
C ILE A 774 2.48 7.98 -30.39
N CYS A 775 3.33 7.82 -31.40
CA CYS A 775 3.08 8.32 -32.75
C CYS A 775 1.77 7.77 -33.30
N LEU A 776 1.49 6.48 -33.12
CA LEU A 776 0.23 5.85 -33.49
C LEU A 776 -0.98 6.50 -32.79
N ARG A 777 -0.92 6.71 -31.47
CA ARG A 777 -1.98 7.39 -30.70
C ARG A 777 -2.21 8.83 -31.17
N GLN A 778 -1.17 9.51 -31.63
CA GLN A 778 -1.23 10.85 -32.21
C GLN A 778 -1.54 10.86 -33.72
N ARG A 779 -1.81 9.70 -34.33
CA ARG A 779 -2.06 9.53 -35.78
C ARG A 779 -0.90 9.92 -36.70
N ARG A 780 0.33 9.91 -36.19
CA ARG A 780 1.56 10.10 -36.96
C ARG A 780 2.04 8.75 -37.49
N TYR A 781 1.32 8.22 -38.47
CA TYR A 781 1.46 6.82 -38.91
C TYR A 781 2.80 6.50 -39.59
N ASP A 782 3.37 7.45 -40.35
CA ASP A 782 4.67 7.26 -41.00
C ASP A 782 5.79 7.13 -39.96
N GLU A 783 5.86 8.06 -39.01
CA GLU A 783 6.81 7.99 -37.90
C GLU A 783 6.61 6.74 -37.04
N ALA A 784 5.35 6.35 -36.78
CA ALA A 784 5.06 5.12 -36.05
C ALA A 784 5.61 3.89 -36.78
N THR A 785 5.45 3.84 -38.10
CA THR A 785 5.96 2.76 -38.95
C THR A 785 7.47 2.69 -38.89
N GLU A 786 8.18 3.82 -39.03
CA GLU A 786 9.63 3.88 -38.93
C GLU A 786 10.13 3.36 -37.57
N PHE A 787 9.53 3.83 -36.47
CA PHE A 787 9.91 3.43 -35.13
C PHE A 787 9.66 1.94 -34.85
N PHE A 788 8.52 1.38 -35.28
CA PHE A 788 8.26 -0.04 -35.10
C PHE A 788 9.15 -0.92 -36.00
N GLN A 789 9.45 -0.49 -37.23
CA GLN A 789 10.39 -1.22 -38.10
C GLN A 789 11.81 -1.24 -37.51
N GLU A 790 12.26 -0.13 -36.94
CA GLU A 790 13.53 -0.04 -36.23
C GLU A 790 13.53 -0.95 -34.98
N SER A 791 12.44 -0.97 -34.21
CA SER A 791 12.26 -1.89 -33.09
C SER A 791 12.37 -3.36 -33.51
N VAL A 792 11.69 -3.75 -34.61
CA VAL A 792 11.78 -5.11 -35.19
C VAL A 792 13.23 -5.45 -35.57
N ARG A 793 13.95 -4.52 -36.21
CA ARG A 793 15.35 -4.73 -36.61
C ARG A 793 16.25 -4.98 -35.40
N LEU A 794 16.13 -4.16 -34.36
CA LEU A 794 16.92 -4.26 -33.13
C LEU A 794 16.62 -5.54 -32.35
N HIS A 795 15.34 -5.91 -32.17
CA HIS A 795 14.98 -7.13 -31.45
C HIS A 795 15.33 -8.41 -32.23
N ARG A 796 15.27 -8.39 -33.57
CA ARG A 796 15.79 -9.50 -34.40
C ARG A 796 17.29 -9.70 -34.22
N GLN A 797 18.07 -8.62 -34.14
CA GLN A 797 19.51 -8.70 -33.90
C GLN A 797 19.82 -9.39 -32.56
N LEU A 798 18.98 -9.20 -31.54
CA LEU A 798 19.11 -9.82 -30.23
C LEU A 798 18.52 -11.25 -30.15
N GLY A 799 17.86 -11.73 -31.20
CA GLY A 799 17.11 -13.00 -31.14
C GLY A 799 15.88 -12.95 -30.21
N ASN A 800 15.38 -11.76 -29.87
CA ASN A 800 14.21 -11.60 -29.01
C ASN A 800 12.91 -11.71 -29.84
N GLU A 801 12.52 -12.94 -30.16
CA GLU A 801 11.37 -13.24 -31.01
C GLU A 801 10.04 -12.71 -30.43
N GLN A 802 9.91 -12.63 -29.11
CA GLN A 802 8.72 -12.11 -28.44
C GLN A 802 8.49 -10.64 -28.79
N CYS A 803 9.51 -9.78 -28.59
CA CYS A 803 9.38 -8.35 -28.86
C CYS A 803 9.26 -8.06 -30.36
N VAL A 804 9.82 -8.93 -31.22
CA VAL A 804 9.57 -8.87 -32.67
C VAL A 804 8.09 -9.10 -32.97
N ALA A 805 7.46 -10.10 -32.37
CA ALA A 805 6.03 -10.36 -32.56
C ALA A 805 5.15 -9.21 -32.05
N ASP A 806 5.52 -8.59 -30.92
CA ASP A 806 4.81 -7.42 -30.37
C ASP A 806 4.92 -6.19 -31.30
N SER A 807 6.12 -5.86 -31.79
CA SER A 807 6.28 -4.76 -32.75
C SER A 807 5.63 -5.03 -34.10
N LEU A 808 5.59 -6.28 -34.58
CA LEU A 808 4.84 -6.66 -35.79
C LEU A 808 3.33 -6.53 -35.58
N THR A 809 2.84 -6.88 -34.39
CA THR A 809 1.43 -6.67 -34.01
C THR A 809 1.09 -5.18 -34.06
N ASN A 810 1.95 -4.33 -33.52
CA ASN A 810 1.77 -2.88 -33.55
C ASN A 810 1.84 -2.30 -34.97
N LEU A 811 2.74 -2.79 -35.83
CA LEU A 811 2.74 -2.45 -37.26
C LEU A 811 1.41 -2.82 -37.93
N GLY A 812 0.88 -4.00 -37.62
CA GLY A 812 -0.46 -4.40 -38.04
C GLY A 812 -1.51 -3.37 -37.65
N VAL A 813 -1.52 -2.91 -36.39
CA VAL A 813 -2.43 -1.87 -35.90
C VAL A 813 -2.23 -0.53 -36.61
N VAL A 814 -0.99 -0.09 -36.85
CA VAL A 814 -0.72 1.13 -37.63
C VAL A 814 -1.40 1.05 -38.99
N HIS A 815 -1.23 -0.04 -39.72
CA HIS A 815 -1.87 -0.21 -41.03
C HIS A 815 -3.39 -0.36 -40.94
N ILE A 816 -3.96 -0.92 -39.86
CA ILE A 816 -5.42 -0.88 -39.62
C ILE A 816 -5.89 0.57 -39.48
N GLU A 817 -5.24 1.38 -38.63
CA GLU A 817 -5.65 2.77 -38.37
C GLU A 817 -5.39 3.69 -39.57
N SER A 818 -4.38 3.41 -40.39
CA SER A 818 -4.11 4.06 -41.69
C SER A 818 -4.99 3.56 -42.83
N ASN A 819 -5.98 2.71 -42.54
CA ASN A 819 -6.92 2.15 -43.52
C ASN A 819 -6.27 1.33 -44.65
N GLN A 820 -5.23 0.56 -44.32
CA GLN A 820 -4.50 -0.36 -45.21
C GLN A 820 -4.64 -1.82 -44.70
N PRO A 821 -5.84 -2.42 -44.77
CA PRO A 821 -6.14 -3.69 -44.12
C PRO A 821 -5.36 -4.89 -44.70
N GLU A 822 -4.91 -4.86 -45.95
CA GLU A 822 -4.09 -5.91 -46.58
C GLU A 822 -2.69 -5.98 -45.97
N GLU A 823 -1.99 -4.85 -45.86
CA GLU A 823 -0.68 -4.80 -45.20
C GLU A 823 -0.80 -5.11 -43.71
N ALA A 824 -1.87 -4.62 -43.06
CA ALA A 824 -2.16 -4.95 -41.67
C ALA A 824 -2.32 -6.46 -41.45
N LEU A 825 -3.04 -7.14 -42.34
CA LEU A 825 -3.26 -8.58 -42.29
C LEU A 825 -1.94 -9.35 -42.42
N LYS A 826 -1.07 -8.94 -43.36
CA LYS A 826 0.25 -9.53 -43.56
C LYS A 826 1.11 -9.44 -42.29
N TYR A 827 1.24 -8.27 -41.67
CA TYR A 827 2.01 -8.11 -40.43
C TYR A 827 1.40 -8.89 -39.26
N SER A 828 0.06 -8.86 -39.13
CA SER A 828 -0.65 -9.56 -38.05
C SER A 828 -0.55 -11.09 -38.16
N LEU A 829 -0.58 -11.65 -39.38
CA LEU A 829 -0.39 -13.09 -39.60
C LEU A 829 1.06 -13.52 -39.34
N GLN A 830 2.04 -12.69 -39.69
CA GLN A 830 3.45 -12.94 -39.34
C GLN A 830 3.64 -12.98 -37.82
N ALA A 831 3.07 -12.00 -37.10
CA ALA A 831 3.09 -11.98 -35.64
C ALA A 831 2.40 -13.22 -35.05
N LEU A 832 1.27 -13.65 -35.61
CA LEU A 832 0.51 -14.80 -35.12
C LEU A 832 1.33 -16.09 -35.26
N GLN A 833 1.97 -16.29 -36.42
CA GLN A 833 2.82 -17.44 -36.67
C GLN A 833 4.01 -17.49 -35.69
N MET A 834 4.57 -16.34 -35.32
CA MET A 834 5.64 -16.26 -34.32
C MET A 834 5.11 -16.60 -32.92
N CYS A 835 4.00 -16.00 -32.50
CA CYS A 835 3.37 -16.28 -31.20
C CYS A 835 2.97 -17.75 -31.05
N GLU A 836 2.38 -18.37 -32.09
CA GLU A 836 1.99 -19.78 -32.06
C GLU A 836 3.19 -20.73 -31.87
N LYS A 837 4.36 -20.37 -32.42
CA LYS A 837 5.61 -21.10 -32.18
C LYS A 837 6.15 -20.89 -30.76
N LEU A 838 6.13 -19.64 -30.28
CA LEU A 838 6.69 -19.26 -28.98
C LEU A 838 5.94 -19.90 -27.81
N TYR A 839 4.62 -19.97 -27.90
CA TYR A 839 3.80 -20.40 -26.78
C TYR A 839 3.31 -21.86 -26.85
N PHE A 840 3.82 -22.68 -27.79
CA PHE A 840 3.59 -24.13 -27.88
C PHE A 840 2.13 -24.60 -27.68
N GLY A 841 1.15 -23.78 -28.11
CA GLY A 841 -0.28 -24.08 -27.96
C GLY A 841 -0.94 -23.63 -26.65
N HIS A 842 -0.19 -23.13 -25.67
CA HIS A 842 -0.76 -22.31 -24.60
C HIS A 842 -1.02 -20.93 -25.19
N LEU A 843 -2.26 -20.55 -25.44
CA LEU A 843 -2.57 -19.29 -26.12
C LEU A 843 -2.84 -18.19 -25.07
N PRO A 844 -1.86 -17.34 -24.71
CA PRO A 844 -2.10 -16.25 -23.76
C PRO A 844 -3.04 -15.19 -24.33
N LEU A 845 -3.55 -14.33 -23.45
CA LEU A 845 -4.52 -13.29 -23.79
C LEU A 845 -4.07 -12.39 -24.97
N THR A 846 -2.77 -12.15 -25.09
CA THR A 846 -2.14 -11.39 -26.20
C THR A 846 -2.47 -11.97 -27.57
N ILE A 847 -2.51 -13.31 -27.71
CA ILE A 847 -2.91 -13.96 -28.96
C ILE A 847 -4.40 -13.72 -29.24
N GLY A 848 -5.24 -13.71 -28.20
CA GLY A 848 -6.65 -13.33 -28.33
C GLY A 848 -6.82 -11.93 -28.92
N ASN A 849 -6.00 -10.95 -28.51
CA ASN A 849 -6.03 -9.60 -29.05
C ASN A 849 -5.51 -9.55 -30.50
N LEU A 850 -4.44 -10.28 -30.82
CA LEU A 850 -3.94 -10.38 -32.19
C LEU A 850 -4.99 -10.99 -33.15
N LEU A 851 -5.69 -12.05 -32.72
CA LEU A 851 -6.81 -12.64 -33.47
C LEU A 851 -7.97 -11.65 -33.65
N THR A 852 -8.21 -10.77 -32.67
CA THR A 852 -9.20 -9.68 -32.78
C THR A 852 -8.80 -8.70 -33.89
N ASN A 853 -7.51 -8.36 -33.99
CA ASN A 853 -6.99 -7.47 -35.03
C ASN A 853 -7.05 -8.10 -36.42
N ILE A 854 -6.71 -9.39 -36.54
CA ILE A 854 -6.83 -10.14 -37.81
C ILE A 854 -8.30 -10.19 -38.25
N ALA A 855 -9.22 -10.48 -37.32
CA ALA A 855 -10.65 -10.44 -37.61
C ALA A 855 -11.12 -9.05 -38.08
N LEU A 856 -10.59 -7.99 -37.47
CA LEU A 856 -10.86 -6.62 -37.88
C LEU A 856 -10.34 -6.32 -39.30
N CYS A 857 -9.17 -6.81 -39.67
CA CYS A 857 -8.64 -6.72 -41.04
C CYS A 857 -9.59 -7.40 -42.03
N HIS A 858 -9.95 -8.67 -41.79
CA HIS A 858 -10.89 -9.40 -42.63
C HIS A 858 -12.24 -8.69 -42.75
N ARG A 859 -12.76 -8.14 -41.65
CA ARG A 859 -13.99 -7.35 -41.66
C ARG A 859 -13.88 -6.10 -42.53
N ARG A 860 -12.76 -5.36 -42.48
CA ARG A 860 -12.51 -4.18 -43.32
C ARG A 860 -12.36 -4.55 -44.80
N LEU A 861 -11.87 -5.75 -45.10
CA LEU A 861 -11.79 -6.32 -46.44
C LEU A 861 -13.13 -6.89 -46.95
N GLY A 862 -14.20 -6.83 -46.16
CA GLY A 862 -15.50 -7.44 -46.49
C GLY A 862 -15.55 -8.97 -46.37
N GLN A 863 -14.49 -9.58 -45.85
CA GLN A 863 -14.33 -11.03 -45.62
C GLN A 863 -14.96 -11.41 -44.28
N LEU A 864 -16.30 -11.38 -44.23
CA LEU A 864 -17.04 -11.48 -42.97
C LEU A 864 -16.96 -12.88 -42.34
N ASP A 865 -16.83 -13.94 -43.13
CA ASP A 865 -16.75 -15.33 -42.66
C ASP A 865 -15.38 -15.62 -42.01
N GLU A 866 -14.31 -15.13 -42.62
CA GLU A 866 -12.96 -15.18 -42.07
C GLU A 866 -12.85 -14.35 -40.79
N ALA A 867 -13.50 -13.17 -40.76
CA ALA A 867 -13.58 -12.35 -39.56
C ALA A 867 -14.30 -13.07 -38.41
N GLU A 868 -15.41 -13.76 -38.70
CA GLU A 868 -16.14 -14.56 -37.72
C GLU A 868 -15.29 -15.70 -37.16
N ALA A 869 -14.60 -16.45 -38.02
CA ALA A 869 -13.72 -17.53 -37.60
C ALA A 869 -12.63 -17.04 -36.62
N MET A 870 -12.03 -15.89 -36.93
CA MET A 870 -10.98 -15.30 -36.08
C MET A 870 -11.54 -14.70 -34.78
N TYR A 871 -12.72 -14.06 -34.81
CA TYR A 871 -13.37 -13.57 -33.58
C TYR A 871 -13.82 -14.73 -32.66
N ASN A 872 -14.34 -15.82 -33.20
CA ASN A 872 -14.69 -17.01 -32.40
C ASN A 872 -13.44 -17.64 -31.78
N ARG A 873 -12.36 -17.79 -32.54
CA ARG A 873 -11.08 -18.26 -32.01
C ARG A 873 -10.53 -17.32 -30.92
N SER A 874 -10.66 -16.00 -31.11
CA SER A 874 -10.31 -15.01 -30.10
C SER A 874 -11.13 -15.16 -28.81
N LEU A 875 -12.44 -15.36 -28.94
CA LEU A 875 -13.35 -15.58 -27.81
C LEU A 875 -12.95 -16.81 -27.00
N GLU A 876 -12.70 -17.94 -27.66
CA GLU A 876 -12.27 -19.18 -27.02
C GLU A 876 -10.96 -19.02 -26.25
N VAL A 877 -9.96 -18.38 -26.87
CA VAL A 877 -8.67 -18.10 -26.23
C VAL A 877 -8.83 -17.18 -25.02
N LYS A 878 -9.61 -16.11 -25.15
CA LYS A 878 -9.87 -15.16 -24.06
C LYS A 878 -10.61 -15.84 -22.91
N ALA A 879 -11.65 -16.62 -23.19
CA ALA A 879 -12.40 -17.35 -22.18
C ALA A 879 -11.57 -18.43 -21.49
N ALA A 880 -10.70 -19.14 -22.21
CA ALA A 880 -9.77 -20.10 -21.61
C ALA A 880 -8.73 -19.44 -20.70
N ALA A 881 -8.30 -18.21 -21.03
CA ALA A 881 -7.26 -17.50 -20.28
C ALA A 881 -7.78 -16.85 -18.98
N VAL A 882 -8.95 -16.20 -19.03
CA VAL A 882 -9.46 -15.39 -17.91
C VAL A 882 -10.81 -15.85 -17.35
N GLY A 883 -11.41 -16.89 -17.93
CA GLY A 883 -12.75 -17.37 -17.57
C GLY A 883 -13.87 -16.66 -18.33
N TRP A 884 -15.02 -17.32 -18.45
CA TRP A 884 -16.18 -16.86 -19.24
C TRP A 884 -16.84 -15.59 -18.69
N ASP A 885 -16.69 -15.33 -17.39
CA ASP A 885 -17.31 -14.20 -16.70
C ASP A 885 -16.40 -12.96 -16.66
N HIS A 886 -15.28 -12.93 -17.38
CA HIS A 886 -14.36 -11.79 -17.38
C HIS A 886 -14.76 -10.73 -18.43
N ASP A 887 -14.54 -9.44 -18.14
CA ASP A 887 -14.90 -8.32 -19.03
C ASP A 887 -14.28 -8.41 -20.44
N VAL A 888 -13.09 -9.01 -20.54
CA VAL A 888 -12.41 -9.24 -21.83
C VAL A 888 -13.18 -10.23 -22.72
N VAL A 889 -13.91 -11.18 -22.13
CA VAL A 889 -14.84 -12.07 -22.85
C VAL A 889 -16.08 -11.31 -23.28
N ALA A 890 -16.57 -10.38 -22.46
CA ALA A 890 -17.66 -9.48 -22.86
C ALA A 890 -17.28 -8.65 -24.10
N MET A 891 -16.05 -8.10 -24.16
CA MET A 891 -15.55 -7.40 -25.35
C MET A 891 -15.50 -8.29 -26.60
N ALA A 892 -15.11 -9.56 -26.46
CA ALA A 892 -15.13 -10.52 -27.57
C ALA A 892 -16.56 -10.77 -28.08
N TYR A 893 -17.54 -10.88 -27.19
CA TYR A 893 -18.95 -10.94 -27.58
C TYR A 893 -19.44 -9.65 -28.26
N MET A 894 -19.01 -8.47 -27.81
CA MET A 894 -19.35 -7.21 -28.49
C MET A 894 -18.82 -7.16 -29.92
N ASN A 895 -17.62 -7.69 -30.18
CA ASN A 895 -17.04 -7.75 -31.52
C ASN A 895 -17.84 -8.68 -32.45
N LEU A 896 -18.26 -9.86 -31.95
CA LEU A 896 -19.15 -10.76 -32.69
C LEU A 896 -20.52 -10.12 -32.94
N GLY A 897 -21.06 -9.39 -31.96
CA GLY A 897 -22.30 -8.64 -32.12
C GLY A 897 -22.16 -7.57 -33.22
N THR A 898 -21.06 -6.82 -33.21
CA THR A 898 -20.75 -5.80 -34.22
C THR A 898 -20.62 -6.43 -35.61
N LEU A 899 -19.93 -7.57 -35.74
CA LEU A 899 -19.81 -8.28 -37.02
C LEU A 899 -21.19 -8.67 -37.58
N ASN A 900 -22.10 -9.15 -36.73
CA ASN A 900 -23.45 -9.50 -37.14
C ASN A 900 -24.29 -8.27 -37.53
N MET A 901 -24.03 -7.09 -36.96
CA MET A 901 -24.61 -5.84 -37.45
C MET A 901 -24.16 -5.50 -38.87
N TYR A 902 -22.88 -5.74 -39.22
CA TYR A 902 -22.38 -5.57 -40.59
C TYR A 902 -23.03 -6.54 -41.58
N ARG A 903 -23.40 -7.75 -41.13
CA ARG A 903 -24.17 -8.72 -41.91
C ARG A 903 -25.67 -8.41 -41.97
N SER A 904 -26.14 -7.37 -41.29
CA SER A 904 -27.56 -7.08 -41.11
C SER A 904 -28.34 -8.20 -40.38
N ASP A 905 -27.66 -9.08 -39.64
CA ASP A 905 -28.29 -10.05 -38.73
C ASP A 905 -28.39 -9.46 -37.32
N TYR A 906 -29.34 -8.54 -37.18
CA TYR A 906 -29.55 -7.80 -35.94
C TYR A 906 -30.06 -8.69 -34.80
N ALA A 907 -30.70 -9.82 -35.10
CA ALA A 907 -31.19 -10.75 -34.08
C ALA A 907 -30.03 -11.47 -33.39
N THR A 908 -29.06 -11.96 -34.17
CA THR A 908 -27.84 -12.57 -33.63
C THR A 908 -26.95 -11.52 -32.96
N ALA A 909 -26.88 -10.31 -33.52
CA ALA A 909 -26.14 -9.20 -32.91
C ALA A 909 -26.67 -8.84 -31.51
N GLU A 910 -27.98 -8.75 -31.32
CA GLU A 910 -28.61 -8.48 -30.03
C GLU A 910 -28.28 -9.57 -29.01
N GLN A 911 -28.31 -10.85 -29.41
CA GLN A 911 -27.98 -11.96 -28.51
C GLN A 911 -26.55 -11.84 -27.96
N PHE A 912 -25.57 -11.54 -28.82
CA PHE A 912 -24.19 -11.36 -28.39
C PHE A 912 -24.02 -10.13 -27.49
N MET A 913 -24.69 -9.02 -27.79
CA MET A 913 -24.65 -7.83 -26.93
C MET A 913 -25.30 -8.09 -25.56
N ARG A 914 -26.38 -8.90 -25.48
CA ARG A 914 -26.97 -9.31 -24.19
C ARG A 914 -26.04 -10.20 -23.36
N LYS A 915 -25.29 -11.10 -24.01
CA LYS A 915 -24.26 -11.91 -23.32
C LYS A 915 -23.14 -11.02 -22.76
N ALA A 916 -22.66 -10.06 -23.55
CA ALA A 916 -21.66 -9.09 -23.09
C ALA A 916 -22.17 -8.27 -21.89
N LEU A 917 -23.42 -7.79 -21.95
CA LEU A 917 -24.02 -7.00 -20.86
C LEU A 917 -24.14 -7.81 -19.57
N ALA A 918 -24.63 -9.05 -19.65
CA ALA A 918 -24.81 -9.90 -18.48
C ALA A 918 -23.48 -10.13 -17.72
N ILE A 919 -22.37 -10.30 -18.44
CA ILE A 919 -21.03 -10.42 -17.85
C ILE A 919 -20.64 -9.11 -17.16
N LEU A 920 -20.74 -7.97 -17.87
CA LEU A 920 -20.34 -6.68 -17.33
C LEU A 920 -21.20 -6.25 -16.12
N GLU A 921 -22.50 -6.53 -16.13
CA GLU A 921 -23.40 -6.32 -14.99
C GLU A 921 -23.03 -7.20 -13.79
N GLY A 922 -22.73 -8.48 -14.05
CA GLY A 922 -22.25 -9.42 -13.02
C GLY A 922 -20.98 -8.96 -12.32
N ASN A 923 -20.10 -8.25 -13.04
CA ASN A 923 -18.86 -7.68 -12.53
C ASN A 923 -19.01 -6.27 -11.93
N GLY A 924 -20.23 -5.75 -11.81
CA GLY A 924 -20.50 -4.44 -11.23
C GLY A 924 -20.05 -3.24 -12.09
N ALA A 925 -19.87 -3.43 -13.40
CA ALA A 925 -19.56 -2.33 -14.29
C ALA A 925 -20.71 -1.31 -14.36
N THR A 926 -20.37 -0.04 -14.50
CA THR A 926 -21.33 1.07 -14.58
C THR A 926 -21.17 1.83 -15.89
N LEU A 927 -22.07 2.80 -16.18
CA LEU A 927 -21.99 3.69 -17.35
C LEU A 927 -20.69 4.50 -17.47
N ALA A 928 -19.87 4.55 -16.41
CA ALA A 928 -18.53 5.13 -16.46
C ALA A 928 -17.56 4.29 -17.30
N LYS A 929 -17.75 2.97 -17.35
CA LYS A 929 -16.92 2.05 -18.11
C LYS A 929 -17.30 2.08 -19.61
N PRO A 930 -16.36 2.36 -20.52
CA PRO A 930 -16.67 2.50 -21.95
C PRO A 930 -17.36 1.29 -22.56
N GLU A 931 -16.94 0.06 -22.19
CA GLU A 931 -17.48 -1.18 -22.74
C GLU A 931 -18.92 -1.42 -22.27
N PHE A 932 -19.21 -1.13 -20.99
CA PHE A 932 -20.56 -1.20 -20.43
C PHE A 932 -21.47 -0.17 -21.10
N ARG A 933 -21.02 1.08 -21.20
CA ARG A 933 -21.73 2.15 -21.90
C ARG A 933 -22.04 1.75 -23.34
N GLN A 934 -21.01 1.36 -24.09
CA GLN A 934 -21.15 0.95 -25.49
C GLN A 934 -22.12 -0.24 -25.66
N THR A 935 -22.06 -1.25 -24.78
CA THR A 935 -22.95 -2.41 -24.83
C THR A 935 -24.40 -2.02 -24.52
N THR A 936 -24.61 -1.22 -23.47
CA THR A 936 -25.95 -0.72 -23.11
C THR A 936 -26.51 0.20 -24.19
N GLU A 937 -25.71 1.07 -24.80
CA GLU A 937 -26.12 1.92 -25.93
C GLU A 937 -26.48 1.11 -27.17
N ASN A 938 -25.70 0.07 -27.49
CA ASN A 938 -26.03 -0.86 -28.58
C ASN A 938 -27.35 -1.60 -28.31
N LEU A 939 -27.59 -2.04 -27.06
CA LEU A 939 -28.85 -2.70 -26.64
C LEU A 939 -30.05 -1.76 -26.60
N LEU A 940 -29.88 -0.54 -26.12
CA LEU A 940 -30.88 0.54 -26.24
C LEU A 940 -31.16 0.83 -27.72
N ALA A 941 -30.14 0.75 -28.57
CA ALA A 941 -30.19 0.61 -30.02
C ALA A 941 -31.27 -0.37 -30.49
N PHE A 942 -31.10 -1.64 -30.11
CA PHE A 942 -32.00 -2.74 -30.47
C PHE A 942 -33.40 -2.60 -29.86
N ASP A 943 -33.52 -2.12 -28.62
CA ASP A 943 -34.80 -1.91 -27.96
C ASP A 943 -35.56 -0.69 -28.51
N ALA A 944 -34.86 0.37 -28.92
CA ALA A 944 -35.41 1.53 -29.61
C ALA A 944 -35.80 1.19 -31.06
N LEU A 945 -35.03 0.33 -31.74
CA LEU A 945 -35.42 -0.30 -33.00
C LEU A 945 -36.73 -1.11 -32.87
N LYS A 946 -36.99 -1.70 -31.70
CA LYS A 946 -38.24 -2.43 -31.39
C LYS A 946 -39.40 -1.54 -30.93
N LYS A 947 -39.14 -0.36 -30.33
CA LYS A 947 -40.17 0.45 -29.64
C LYS A 947 -40.38 1.90 -30.12
N HIS A 948 -39.47 2.46 -30.93
CA HIS A 948 -39.46 3.85 -31.41
C HIS A 948 -39.42 4.97 -30.32
N ASN A 949 -38.48 5.91 -30.51
CA ASN A 949 -38.31 7.23 -29.86
C ASN A 949 -37.51 7.36 -28.54
N ALA A 950 -36.24 6.92 -28.54
CA ALA A 950 -35.22 7.48 -27.64
C ALA A 950 -33.91 7.74 -28.41
N ILE A 951 -33.76 8.94 -28.98
CA ILE A 951 -32.66 9.30 -29.90
C ILE A 951 -31.53 10.07 -29.18
N ASP A 952 -31.86 10.84 -28.15
CA ASP A 952 -30.94 11.78 -27.49
C ASP A 952 -29.85 11.14 -26.60
N GLY A 953 -29.88 9.81 -26.43
CA GLY A 953 -28.95 9.06 -25.58
C GLY A 953 -27.99 8.13 -26.32
N CYS A 954 -28.08 7.99 -27.65
CA CYS A 954 -27.27 7.04 -28.41
C CYS A 954 -26.02 7.69 -29.01
N ILE A 955 -24.93 6.94 -29.07
CA ILE A 955 -23.69 7.33 -29.76
C ILE A 955 -23.83 7.30 -31.30
N PRO A 956 -23.03 8.11 -32.03
CA PRO A 956 -23.18 8.31 -33.49
C PRO A 956 -23.09 7.03 -34.35
N SER A 957 -22.25 6.07 -33.96
CA SER A 957 -22.10 4.81 -34.69
C SER A 957 -23.37 3.96 -34.66
N VAL A 958 -24.11 3.97 -33.54
CA VAL A 958 -25.35 3.21 -33.36
C VAL A 958 -26.51 3.84 -34.13
N GLN A 959 -26.58 5.17 -34.15
CA GLN A 959 -27.55 5.92 -34.93
C GLN A 959 -27.44 5.63 -36.44
N ARG A 960 -26.22 5.50 -36.96
CA ARG A 960 -25.97 5.11 -38.36
C ARG A 960 -26.52 3.73 -38.72
N HIS A 961 -26.39 2.76 -37.83
CA HIS A 961 -26.91 1.40 -38.04
C HIS A 961 -28.44 1.35 -37.92
N MET A 962 -29.02 2.19 -37.04
CA MET A 962 -30.47 2.34 -36.90
C MET A 962 -31.13 2.84 -38.20
N VAL A 963 -30.55 3.88 -38.82
CA VAL A 963 -31.03 4.39 -40.12
C VAL A 963 -30.90 3.33 -41.21
N LYS A 964 -29.76 2.62 -41.29
CA LYS A 964 -29.57 1.51 -42.27
C LYS A 964 -30.55 0.35 -42.07
N TYR A 965 -30.85 -0.03 -40.82
CA TYR A 965 -31.85 -1.04 -40.52
C TYR A 965 -33.24 -0.63 -41.02
N LEU A 966 -33.68 0.59 -40.74
CA LEU A 966 -34.99 1.09 -41.18
C LEU A 966 -35.09 1.15 -42.71
N ILE A 967 -34.01 1.54 -43.39
CA ILE A 967 -33.90 1.48 -44.85
C ILE A 967 -34.03 0.03 -45.35
N HIS A 968 -33.28 -0.90 -44.75
CA HIS A 968 -33.24 -2.30 -45.20
C HIS A 968 -34.54 -3.06 -44.93
N THR A 969 -35.24 -2.71 -43.86
CA THR A 969 -36.57 -3.25 -43.52
C THR A 969 -37.71 -2.60 -44.29
N GLY A 970 -37.44 -1.57 -45.10
CA GLY A 970 -38.39 -0.91 -45.99
C GLY A 970 -39.23 0.20 -45.35
N ASP A 971 -38.94 0.60 -44.12
CA ASP A 971 -39.65 1.69 -43.41
C ASP A 971 -38.97 3.05 -43.67
N THR A 972 -39.01 3.47 -44.94
CA THR A 972 -38.29 4.65 -45.46
C THR A 972 -38.77 5.97 -44.83
N ASP A 973 -40.05 6.08 -44.49
CA ASP A 973 -40.62 7.27 -43.84
C ASP A 973 -40.06 7.46 -42.43
N LYS A 974 -39.96 6.40 -41.63
CA LYS A 974 -39.34 6.47 -40.31
C LYS A 974 -37.83 6.64 -40.39
N ALA A 975 -37.16 6.02 -41.36
CA ALA A 975 -35.74 6.25 -41.60
C ALA A 975 -35.48 7.75 -41.86
N ARG A 976 -36.35 8.42 -42.61
CA ARG A 976 -36.29 9.86 -42.86
C ARG A 976 -36.52 10.68 -41.59
N GLU A 977 -37.61 10.42 -40.87
CA GLU A 977 -37.95 11.14 -39.62
C GLU A 977 -36.81 11.10 -38.59
N VAL A 978 -36.24 9.90 -38.40
CA VAL A 978 -35.10 9.69 -37.50
C VAL A 978 -33.86 10.46 -37.99
N THR A 979 -33.57 10.42 -39.30
CA THR A 979 -32.40 11.11 -39.87
C THR A 979 -32.52 12.62 -39.76
N GLU A 980 -33.71 13.20 -39.98
CA GLU A 980 -33.96 14.63 -39.81
C GLU A 980 -33.83 15.08 -38.35
N ALA A 981 -34.37 14.30 -37.41
CA ALA A 981 -34.22 14.56 -35.98
C ALA A 981 -32.75 14.54 -35.53
N LEU A 982 -31.96 13.60 -36.07
CA LEU A 982 -30.52 13.49 -35.79
C LEU A 982 -29.75 14.73 -36.25
N ILE A 983 -30.01 15.21 -37.47
CA ILE A 983 -29.36 16.41 -38.03
C ILE A 983 -29.69 17.66 -37.21
N LYS A 984 -30.92 17.77 -36.71
CA LYS A 984 -31.38 18.91 -35.89
C LYS A 984 -30.83 18.89 -34.46
N SER A 985 -30.33 17.75 -33.98
CA SER A 985 -29.75 17.63 -32.64
C SER A 985 -28.30 18.17 -32.59
N SER A 986 -27.95 18.90 -31.53
CA SER A 986 -26.60 19.48 -31.39
C SER A 986 -25.52 18.46 -31.00
N ARG A 987 -25.90 17.27 -30.53
CA ARG A 987 -24.98 16.21 -30.07
C ARG A 987 -24.68 15.13 -31.13
N ALA A 988 -25.48 15.01 -32.19
CA ALA A 988 -25.36 13.96 -33.21
C ALA A 988 -25.28 14.48 -34.66
N ARG A 989 -24.86 15.73 -34.83
CA ARG A 989 -24.71 16.38 -36.13
C ARG A 989 -23.44 15.84 -36.84
N ASP A 990 -23.59 14.81 -37.68
CA ASP A 990 -22.53 14.13 -38.45
C ASP A 990 -22.79 14.31 -39.97
N PRO A 991 -21.77 14.62 -40.79
CA PRO A 991 -21.82 14.62 -42.27
C PRO A 991 -22.60 13.47 -42.90
N VAL A 992 -22.44 12.24 -42.39
CA VAL A 992 -23.04 11.03 -42.96
C VAL A 992 -24.57 11.04 -42.88
N ASN A 993 -25.16 11.70 -41.88
CA ASN A 993 -26.61 11.80 -41.75
C ASN A 993 -27.23 12.66 -42.86
N PHE A 994 -26.54 13.70 -43.32
CA PHE A 994 -26.97 14.51 -44.47
C PHE A 994 -26.94 13.71 -45.77
N ILE A 995 -25.94 12.84 -45.93
CA ILE A 995 -25.83 11.92 -47.08
C ILE A 995 -26.97 10.90 -47.06
N HIS A 996 -27.28 10.33 -45.89
CA HIS A 996 -28.39 9.40 -45.74
C HIS A 996 -29.75 10.05 -46.01
N LEU A 997 -29.96 11.29 -45.55
CA LEU A 997 -31.19 12.03 -45.83
C LEU A 997 -31.34 12.30 -47.33
N ASP A 998 -30.28 12.78 -47.97
CA ASP A 998 -30.25 13.03 -49.41
C ASP A 998 -30.47 11.75 -50.23
N HIS A 999 -29.90 10.62 -49.80
CA HIS A 999 -30.14 9.32 -50.41
C HIS A 999 -31.61 8.89 -50.29
N LEU A 1000 -32.19 8.99 -49.09
CA LEU A 1000 -33.61 8.71 -48.86
C LEU A 1000 -34.53 9.57 -49.74
N GLN A 1001 -34.18 10.84 -49.97
CA GLN A 1001 -34.91 11.69 -50.92
C GLN A 1001 -34.75 11.22 -52.37
N SER A 1002 -33.55 10.79 -52.76
CA SER A 1002 -33.29 10.33 -54.13
C SER A 1002 -34.09 9.08 -54.51
N LEU A 1003 -34.48 8.27 -53.52
CA LEU A 1003 -35.34 7.08 -53.69
C LEU A 1003 -36.80 7.43 -53.98
N LEU A 1004 -37.24 8.68 -53.75
CA LEU A 1004 -38.60 9.13 -54.04
C LEU A 1004 -38.72 9.65 -55.49
N PRO A 1005 -39.87 9.43 -56.17
CA PRO A 1005 -40.18 10.05 -57.45
C PRO A 1005 -40.03 11.58 -57.40
N GLU A 1006 -39.52 12.22 -58.46
CA GLU A 1006 -39.20 13.67 -58.46
C GLU A 1006 -40.38 14.56 -58.02
N ASN A 1007 -41.60 14.17 -58.36
CA ASN A 1007 -42.85 14.85 -58.02
C ASN A 1007 -43.30 14.66 -56.56
N GLU A 1008 -42.65 13.76 -55.81
CA GLU A 1008 -42.97 13.41 -54.43
C GLU A 1008 -41.82 13.73 -53.45
N ARG A 1009 -40.70 14.28 -53.96
CA ARG A 1009 -39.56 14.69 -53.13
C ARG A 1009 -39.93 15.91 -52.27
N PRO A 1010 -39.85 15.82 -50.93
CA PRO A 1010 -40.15 16.94 -50.06
C PRO A 1010 -39.06 18.02 -50.14
N VAL A 1011 -39.47 19.29 -50.12
CA VAL A 1011 -38.55 20.42 -50.06
C VAL A 1011 -37.88 20.44 -48.69
N LEU A 1012 -36.56 20.20 -48.65
CA LEU A 1012 -35.79 20.27 -47.40
C LEU A 1012 -35.68 21.72 -46.92
N GLU A 1013 -35.70 21.89 -45.59
CA GLU A 1013 -35.25 23.13 -44.96
C GLU A 1013 -33.76 23.37 -45.32
N PRO A 1014 -33.33 24.63 -45.53
CA PRO A 1014 -31.95 24.93 -45.95
C PRO A 1014 -30.89 24.28 -45.04
N GLU A 1015 -31.18 24.18 -43.75
CA GLU A 1015 -30.31 23.63 -42.71
C GLU A 1015 -30.11 22.11 -42.78
N LEU A 1016 -30.92 21.40 -43.58
CA LEU A 1016 -30.88 19.95 -43.77
C LEU A 1016 -30.22 19.55 -45.10
N THR A 1017 -29.78 20.52 -45.89
CA THR A 1017 -29.22 20.27 -47.23
C THR A 1017 -27.74 19.89 -47.17
N VAL A 1018 -27.29 19.15 -48.20
CA VAL A 1018 -25.87 18.84 -48.42
C VAL A 1018 -25.05 20.14 -48.57
N ASP A 1019 -25.61 21.19 -49.15
CA ASP A 1019 -24.95 22.51 -49.27
C ASP A 1019 -24.70 23.17 -47.92
N HIS A 1020 -25.68 23.11 -47.02
CA HIS A 1020 -25.50 23.60 -45.67
C HIS A 1020 -24.50 22.74 -44.89
N ALA A 1021 -24.52 21.42 -45.06
CA ALA A 1021 -23.51 20.54 -44.47
C ALA A 1021 -22.09 20.90 -44.95
N LEU A 1022 -21.89 21.15 -46.25
CA LEU A 1022 -20.62 21.61 -46.81
C LEU A 1022 -20.20 23.00 -46.32
N SER A 1023 -21.16 23.87 -45.96
CA SER A 1023 -20.84 25.17 -45.33
C SER A 1023 -20.31 25.02 -43.89
N ILE A 1024 -20.71 23.96 -43.20
CA ILE A 1024 -20.27 23.64 -41.83
C ILE A 1024 -18.97 22.85 -41.86
N TRP A 1025 -18.85 21.90 -42.79
CA TRP A 1025 -17.66 21.08 -43.00
C TRP A 1025 -17.14 21.22 -44.42
N PRO A 1026 -16.48 22.35 -44.74
CA PRO A 1026 -15.85 22.54 -46.04
C PRO A 1026 -14.77 21.47 -46.24
N GLY A 1027 -14.75 20.83 -47.41
CA GLY A 1027 -13.72 19.87 -47.76
C GLY A 1027 -13.90 18.43 -47.22
N GLN A 1028 -15.13 18.02 -46.84
CA GLN A 1028 -15.41 16.64 -46.44
C GLN A 1028 -15.57 15.70 -47.66
N PRO A 1029 -14.74 14.66 -47.82
CA PRO A 1029 -14.71 13.81 -49.03
C PRO A 1029 -16.07 13.24 -49.44
N ASP A 1030 -16.79 12.60 -48.51
CA ASP A 1030 -18.06 11.92 -48.81
C ASP A 1030 -19.19 12.90 -49.16
N LEU A 1031 -19.23 14.07 -48.50
CA LEU A 1031 -20.21 15.13 -48.78
C LEU A 1031 -19.92 15.78 -50.13
N THR A 1032 -18.64 16.06 -50.40
CA THR A 1032 -18.17 16.64 -51.67
C THR A 1032 -18.46 15.67 -52.83
N ARG A 1033 -18.14 14.38 -52.66
CA ARG A 1033 -18.50 13.32 -53.61
C ARG A 1033 -20.00 13.27 -53.86
N ARG A 1034 -20.81 13.25 -52.79
CA ARG A 1034 -22.27 13.23 -52.90
C ARG A 1034 -22.81 14.44 -53.67
N LYS A 1035 -22.27 15.63 -53.40
CA LYS A 1035 -22.62 16.86 -54.11
C LYS A 1035 -22.21 16.81 -55.58
N ILE A 1036 -21.03 16.27 -55.90
CA ILE A 1036 -20.56 16.12 -57.27
C ILE A 1036 -21.41 15.10 -58.04
N GLU A 1037 -21.55 13.87 -57.54
CA GLU A 1037 -22.22 12.75 -58.22
C GLU A 1037 -23.72 12.95 -58.40
N PHE A 1038 -24.41 13.48 -57.40
CA PHE A 1038 -25.88 13.47 -57.39
C PHE A 1038 -26.52 14.85 -57.59
N HIS A 1039 -25.75 15.93 -57.52
CA HIS A 1039 -26.26 17.30 -57.71
C HIS A 1039 -25.56 18.03 -58.85
N ALA A 1040 -24.23 18.10 -58.86
CA ALA A 1040 -23.48 18.91 -59.83
C ALA A 1040 -23.33 18.22 -61.20
N LEU A 1041 -23.04 16.92 -61.24
CA LEU A 1041 -22.94 16.13 -62.48
C LEU A 1041 -24.28 16.06 -63.24
N PRO A 1042 -25.43 15.72 -62.60
CA PRO A 1042 -26.73 15.73 -63.30
C PRO A 1042 -27.15 17.12 -63.82
N ALA A 1043 -26.69 18.19 -63.15
CA ALA A 1043 -26.96 19.58 -63.55
C ALA A 1043 -25.96 20.13 -64.59
N GLY A 1044 -24.85 19.44 -64.84
CA GLY A 1044 -23.77 19.90 -65.72
C GLY A 1044 -23.00 21.13 -65.20
N ASP A 1045 -22.99 21.37 -63.88
CA ASP A 1045 -22.38 22.55 -63.26
C ASP A 1045 -20.87 22.38 -63.03
N LEU A 1046 -20.13 22.54 -64.13
CA LEU A 1046 -18.71 22.26 -64.19
C LEU A 1046 -17.85 23.15 -63.26
N ASN A 1047 -18.23 24.41 -63.09
CA ASN A 1047 -17.47 25.32 -62.24
C ASN A 1047 -17.52 24.88 -60.78
N THR A 1048 -18.66 24.35 -60.34
CA THR A 1048 -18.83 23.79 -59.00
C THR A 1048 -18.02 22.51 -58.84
N ILE A 1049 -17.98 21.63 -59.85
CA ILE A 1049 -17.18 20.39 -59.81
C ILE A 1049 -15.69 20.72 -59.69
N LEU A 1050 -15.15 21.55 -60.58
CA LEU A 1050 -13.73 21.91 -60.58
C LEU A 1050 -13.33 22.63 -59.30
N LYS A 1051 -14.15 23.57 -58.83
CA LYS A 1051 -13.92 24.28 -57.58
C LYS A 1051 -13.91 23.34 -56.37
N LEU A 1052 -14.88 22.42 -56.29
CA LEU A 1052 -14.93 21.44 -55.21
C LEU A 1052 -13.75 20.46 -55.27
N LEU A 1053 -13.27 20.08 -56.46
CA LEU A 1053 -12.08 19.24 -56.62
C LEU A 1053 -10.79 20.01 -56.27
N GLU A 1054 -10.71 21.30 -56.58
CA GLU A 1054 -9.56 22.17 -56.28
C GLU A 1054 -9.47 22.49 -54.78
N GLU A 1055 -10.59 22.76 -54.11
CA GLU A 1055 -10.68 23.00 -52.66
C GLU A 1055 -10.25 21.77 -51.82
N MET A 1056 -10.36 20.56 -52.37
CA MET A 1056 -9.97 19.30 -51.72
C MET A 1056 -8.47 18.97 -51.85
N GLY A 1057 -7.77 19.61 -52.79
CA GLY A 1057 -6.36 19.39 -53.09
C GLY A 1057 -6.08 18.16 -53.98
N VAL A 1058 -5.14 18.30 -54.91
CA VAL A 1058 -4.64 17.19 -55.75
C VAL A 1058 -3.83 16.24 -54.86
N ASN A 1059 -4.21 14.96 -54.82
CA ASN A 1059 -3.66 13.87 -53.98
C ASN A 1059 -4.28 13.67 -52.58
N ASN A 1060 -5.56 14.00 -52.37
CA ASN A 1060 -6.25 13.57 -51.15
C ASN A 1060 -6.50 12.03 -51.19
N PRO A 1061 -5.83 11.22 -50.35
CA PRO A 1061 -5.92 9.76 -50.40
C PRO A 1061 -7.30 9.20 -50.00
N ASP A 1062 -8.16 10.02 -49.38
CA ASP A 1062 -9.53 9.65 -49.03
C ASP A 1062 -10.51 9.73 -50.22
N PHE A 1063 -10.09 10.30 -51.36
CA PHE A 1063 -10.90 10.35 -52.58
C PHE A 1063 -10.55 9.16 -53.49
N GLU A 1064 -11.46 8.19 -53.58
CA GLU A 1064 -11.25 7.02 -54.44
C GLU A 1064 -11.04 7.43 -55.91
N ALA A 1065 -10.08 6.78 -56.57
CA ALA A 1065 -9.87 6.83 -58.02
C ALA A 1065 -11.20 6.65 -58.81
N SER A 1066 -12.14 5.88 -58.25
CA SER A 1066 -13.48 5.63 -58.77
C SER A 1066 -14.33 6.90 -58.97
N THR A 1067 -14.10 7.97 -58.20
CA THR A 1067 -14.89 9.21 -58.28
C THR A 1067 -14.40 10.11 -59.42
N TYR A 1068 -13.08 10.20 -59.61
CA TYR A 1068 -12.48 10.82 -60.80
C TYR A 1068 -12.83 10.03 -62.06
N GLU A 1069 -12.90 8.70 -61.95
CA GLU A 1069 -13.27 7.80 -63.04
C GLU A 1069 -14.74 7.99 -63.44
N ALA A 1070 -15.66 8.04 -62.49
CA ALA A 1070 -17.07 8.31 -62.75
C ALA A 1070 -17.29 9.71 -63.35
N GLY A 1071 -16.55 10.72 -62.89
CA GLY A 1071 -16.55 12.08 -63.47
C GLY A 1071 -16.04 12.09 -64.90
N GLY A 1072 -14.93 11.39 -65.18
CA GLY A 1072 -14.36 11.22 -66.51
C GLY A 1072 -15.29 10.49 -67.48
N ASP A 1073 -15.83 9.33 -67.08
CA ASP A 1073 -16.74 8.49 -67.87
C ASP A 1073 -18.04 9.24 -68.23
N TRP A 1074 -18.54 10.05 -67.29
CA TRP A 1074 -19.69 10.90 -67.54
C TRP A 1074 -19.36 12.02 -68.53
N CYS A 1075 -18.20 12.67 -68.42
CA CYS A 1075 -17.75 13.67 -69.39
C CYS A 1075 -17.58 13.09 -70.80
N GLU A 1076 -17.06 11.87 -70.93
CA GLU A 1076 -16.97 11.14 -72.20
C GLU A 1076 -18.35 10.83 -72.78
N SER A 1077 -19.26 10.28 -71.95
CA SER A 1077 -20.64 9.95 -72.33
C SER A 1077 -21.44 11.18 -72.78
N ASN A 1078 -21.01 12.38 -72.39
CA ASN A 1078 -21.61 13.67 -72.76
C ASN A 1078 -20.77 14.48 -73.77
N GLN A 1079 -19.86 13.83 -74.52
CA GLN A 1079 -19.07 14.42 -75.62
C GLN A 1079 -18.16 15.59 -75.21
N ARG A 1080 -17.64 15.59 -73.98
CA ARG A 1080 -16.72 16.62 -73.46
C ARG A 1080 -15.33 16.03 -73.20
N SER A 1081 -14.69 15.57 -74.27
CA SER A 1081 -13.45 14.78 -74.22
C SER A 1081 -12.23 15.54 -73.66
N ASP A 1082 -12.07 16.83 -73.95
CA ASP A 1082 -10.95 17.63 -73.41
C ASP A 1082 -11.04 17.75 -71.88
N LEU A 1083 -12.27 17.79 -71.35
CA LEU A 1083 -12.54 17.89 -69.93
C LEU A 1083 -12.43 16.54 -69.21
N ALA A 1084 -12.82 15.45 -69.87
CA ALA A 1084 -12.59 14.10 -69.35
C ALA A 1084 -11.09 13.85 -69.12
N ILE A 1085 -10.26 14.33 -70.03
CA ILE A 1085 -8.79 14.30 -69.91
C ILE A 1085 -8.32 15.08 -68.68
N GLU A 1086 -8.76 16.33 -68.49
CA GLU A 1086 -8.38 17.16 -67.33
C GLU A 1086 -8.79 16.51 -65.98
N VAL A 1087 -9.99 15.93 -65.90
CA VAL A 1087 -10.48 15.24 -64.69
C VAL A 1087 -9.70 13.95 -64.41
N MET A 1088 -9.41 13.16 -65.44
CA MET A 1088 -8.63 11.91 -65.32
C MET A 1088 -7.15 12.16 -65.03
N GLU A 1089 -6.56 13.24 -65.56
CA GLU A 1089 -5.21 13.70 -65.24
C GLU A 1089 -5.11 14.14 -63.77
N ALA A 1090 -6.08 14.93 -63.29
CA ALA A 1090 -6.14 15.36 -61.90
C ALA A 1090 -6.29 14.18 -60.92
N GLY A 1091 -7.02 13.13 -61.32
CA GLY A 1091 -7.21 11.89 -60.55
C GLY A 1091 -6.09 10.85 -60.71
N GLY A 1092 -5.06 11.09 -61.54
CA GLY A 1092 -3.97 10.15 -61.76
C GLY A 1092 -4.37 8.83 -62.45
N LEU A 1093 -5.48 8.80 -63.19
CA LEU A 1093 -6.08 7.60 -63.81
C LEU A 1093 -5.37 7.19 -65.11
N ARG A 1094 -4.09 6.84 -65.00
CA ARG A 1094 -3.15 6.75 -66.15
C ARG A 1094 -3.50 5.70 -67.20
N VAL A 1095 -4.12 4.57 -66.84
CA VAL A 1095 -4.51 3.51 -67.79
C VAL A 1095 -5.75 3.91 -68.60
N LYS A 1096 -6.76 4.48 -67.92
CA LYS A 1096 -7.99 4.92 -68.58
C LYS A 1096 -7.73 6.13 -69.48
N LEU A 1097 -6.85 7.03 -69.03
CA LEU A 1097 -6.33 8.14 -69.83
C LEU A 1097 -5.70 7.67 -71.16
N LEU A 1098 -4.95 6.55 -71.16
CA LEU A 1098 -4.40 5.95 -72.39
C LEU A 1098 -5.49 5.41 -73.33
N GLU A 1099 -6.52 4.77 -72.80
CA GLU A 1099 -7.66 4.28 -73.56
C GLU A 1099 -8.46 5.44 -74.17
N THR A 1100 -8.71 6.50 -73.41
CA THR A 1100 -9.33 7.75 -73.87
C THR A 1100 -8.52 8.38 -75.01
N TYR A 1101 -7.19 8.53 -74.85
CA TYR A 1101 -6.33 9.05 -75.94
C TYR A 1101 -6.31 8.15 -77.18
N ARG A 1102 -6.38 6.82 -77.01
CA ARG A 1102 -6.47 5.85 -78.10
C ARG A 1102 -7.80 5.98 -78.85
N GLN A 1103 -8.92 6.08 -78.14
CA GLN A 1103 -10.25 6.26 -78.73
C GLN A 1103 -10.39 7.59 -79.49
N LEU A 1104 -9.75 8.66 -78.98
CA LEU A 1104 -9.74 9.99 -79.60
C LEU A 1104 -8.73 10.14 -80.76
N GLN A 1105 -7.99 9.08 -81.12
CA GLN A 1105 -6.91 9.08 -82.11
C GLN A 1105 -5.79 10.12 -81.86
N GLN A 1106 -5.60 10.58 -80.62
CA GLN A 1106 -4.57 11.56 -80.25
C GLN A 1106 -3.29 10.86 -79.71
N LYS A 1107 -2.89 9.76 -80.33
CA LYS A 1107 -1.86 8.83 -79.81
C LYS A 1107 -0.47 9.47 -79.57
N VAL A 1108 -0.12 10.54 -80.29
CA VAL A 1108 1.16 11.25 -80.11
C VAL A 1108 1.23 12.01 -78.77
N LYS A 1109 0.09 12.51 -78.25
CA LYS A 1109 0.04 13.20 -76.95
C LYS A 1109 0.19 12.24 -75.76
N ALA A 1110 -0.12 10.95 -75.95
CA ALA A 1110 0.01 9.94 -74.90
C ALA A 1110 1.45 9.45 -74.69
N TYR A 1111 2.33 9.64 -75.67
CA TYR A 1111 3.70 9.11 -75.67
C TYR A 1111 4.57 9.52 -74.46
N PRO A 1112 4.60 10.79 -74.01
CA PRO A 1112 5.43 11.22 -72.88
C PRO A 1112 5.09 10.52 -71.55
N HIS A 1113 3.89 9.95 -71.44
CA HIS A 1113 3.39 9.31 -70.23
C HIS A 1113 3.72 7.81 -70.16
N LEU A 1114 4.17 7.19 -71.27
CA LEU A 1114 4.45 5.75 -71.36
C LEU A 1114 5.47 5.23 -70.33
N PRO A 1115 6.62 5.89 -70.05
CA PRO A 1115 7.64 5.33 -69.14
C PRO A 1115 7.12 5.17 -67.71
N VAL A 1116 6.32 6.13 -67.25
CA VAL A 1116 5.73 6.14 -65.91
C VAL A 1116 4.67 5.04 -65.78
N ILE A 1117 3.97 4.75 -66.89
CA ILE A 1117 2.88 3.75 -66.92
C ILE A 1117 3.44 2.34 -67.01
N LEU A 1118 4.45 2.11 -67.87
CA LEU A 1118 5.14 0.83 -67.97
C LEU A 1118 5.87 0.46 -66.66
N ALA A 1119 6.35 1.45 -65.90
CA ALA A 1119 6.90 1.23 -64.57
C ALA A 1119 5.84 0.80 -63.53
N ALA A 1120 4.61 1.30 -63.65
CA ALA A 1120 3.54 1.05 -62.68
C ALA A 1120 2.67 -0.18 -63.00
N LYS A 1121 2.48 -0.49 -64.29
CA LYS A 1121 1.57 -1.55 -64.79
C LYS A 1121 2.26 -2.48 -65.79
N GLY A 1122 3.59 -2.63 -65.66
CA GLY A 1122 4.40 -3.42 -66.57
C GLY A 1122 4.10 -4.92 -66.61
N ASP A 1123 3.29 -5.42 -65.68
CA ASP A 1123 2.92 -6.85 -65.58
C ASP A 1123 1.48 -7.12 -66.07
N ASP A 1124 0.73 -6.07 -66.48
CA ASP A 1124 -0.60 -6.20 -67.07
C ASP A 1124 -0.47 -6.33 -68.61
N PRO A 1125 -0.81 -7.49 -69.19
CA PRO A 1125 -0.64 -7.75 -70.62
C PRO A 1125 -1.42 -6.77 -71.51
N ALA A 1126 -2.57 -6.27 -71.06
CA ALA A 1126 -3.39 -5.34 -71.85
C ALA A 1126 -2.79 -3.93 -71.85
N ALA A 1127 -2.31 -3.45 -70.70
CA ALA A 1127 -1.66 -2.14 -70.58
C ALA A 1127 -0.34 -2.09 -71.36
N VAL A 1128 0.47 -3.15 -71.31
CA VAL A 1128 1.72 -3.26 -72.08
C VAL A 1128 1.45 -3.39 -73.58
N LEU A 1129 0.39 -4.09 -73.98
CA LEU A 1129 -0.02 -4.16 -75.40
C LEU A 1129 -0.45 -2.79 -75.95
N VAL A 1130 -1.25 -2.02 -75.19
CA VAL A 1130 -1.67 -0.67 -75.59
C VAL A 1130 -0.49 0.29 -75.62
N ALA A 1131 0.43 0.21 -74.66
CA ALA A 1131 1.67 0.97 -74.66
C ALA A 1131 2.52 0.69 -75.92
N GLY A 1132 2.60 -0.57 -76.34
CA GLY A 1132 3.24 -0.97 -77.59
C GLY A 1132 2.58 -0.32 -78.82
N ASP A 1133 1.25 -0.31 -78.93
CA ASP A 1133 0.53 0.33 -80.03
C ASP A 1133 0.77 1.85 -80.08
N VAL A 1134 0.75 2.52 -78.93
CA VAL A 1134 1.06 3.96 -78.85
C VAL A 1134 2.51 4.23 -79.26
N ALA A 1135 3.47 3.39 -78.86
CA ALA A 1135 4.88 3.50 -79.25
C ALA A 1135 5.09 3.33 -80.77
N VAL A 1136 4.39 2.39 -81.42
CA VAL A 1136 4.40 2.24 -82.90
C VAL A 1136 3.95 3.53 -83.59
N HIS A 1137 2.85 4.13 -83.13
CA HIS A 1137 2.29 5.35 -83.74
C HIS A 1137 3.13 6.61 -83.47
N ALA A 1138 3.92 6.60 -82.40
CA ALA A 1138 4.89 7.65 -82.08
C ALA A 1138 6.26 7.44 -82.76
N GLY A 1139 6.47 6.30 -83.44
CA GLY A 1139 7.70 5.99 -84.17
C GLY A 1139 8.83 5.39 -83.31
N ASP A 1140 8.58 5.02 -82.05
CA ASP A 1140 9.55 4.28 -81.23
C ASP A 1140 9.31 2.77 -81.35
N TYR A 1141 9.75 2.25 -82.50
CA TYR A 1141 9.61 0.84 -82.84
C TYR A 1141 10.39 -0.09 -81.91
N LYS A 1142 11.43 0.42 -81.22
CA LYS A 1142 12.21 -0.38 -80.28
C LYS A 1142 11.41 -0.64 -79.00
N LEU A 1143 10.84 0.42 -78.41
CA LEU A 1143 9.99 0.29 -77.23
C LEU A 1143 8.72 -0.53 -77.54
N ALA A 1144 8.16 -0.34 -78.74
CA ALA A 1144 7.03 -1.15 -79.20
C ALA A 1144 7.37 -2.65 -79.25
N LEU A 1145 8.52 -3.01 -79.81
CA LEU A 1145 8.96 -4.40 -79.90
C LEU A 1145 9.18 -5.01 -78.51
N GLU A 1146 9.84 -4.27 -77.61
CA GLU A 1146 10.05 -4.70 -76.21
C GLU A 1146 8.72 -4.95 -75.49
N CYS A 1147 7.71 -4.09 -75.70
CA CYS A 1147 6.38 -4.27 -75.11
C CYS A 1147 5.67 -5.50 -75.67
N PHE A 1148 5.68 -5.70 -76.99
CA PHE A 1148 4.99 -6.85 -77.61
C PHE A 1148 5.67 -8.19 -77.31
N GLU A 1149 7.00 -8.25 -77.25
CA GLU A 1149 7.73 -9.44 -76.82
C GLU A 1149 7.49 -9.76 -75.34
N LYS A 1150 7.31 -8.73 -74.51
CA LYS A 1150 6.93 -8.93 -73.12
C LYS A 1150 5.53 -9.55 -73.01
N VAL A 1151 4.55 -9.05 -73.77
CA VAL A 1151 3.17 -9.60 -73.76
C VAL A 1151 3.09 -11.02 -74.32
N SER A 1152 3.90 -11.38 -75.32
CA SER A 1152 3.89 -12.73 -75.90
C SER A 1152 4.42 -13.82 -74.95
N THR A 1153 5.11 -13.43 -73.87
CA THR A 1153 5.61 -14.34 -72.83
C THR A 1153 4.75 -14.37 -71.56
N MET A 1154 3.67 -13.59 -71.51
CA MET A 1154 2.74 -13.51 -70.38
C MET A 1154 1.59 -14.53 -70.52
N ASP A 1155 1.01 -14.92 -69.38
CA ASP A 1155 -0.04 -15.94 -69.27
C ASP A 1155 -1.43 -15.43 -69.74
N ASN A 1156 -1.55 -15.02 -71.01
CA ASN A 1156 -2.82 -14.68 -71.66
C ASN A 1156 -2.80 -15.08 -73.17
N PRO A 1157 -3.42 -16.20 -73.55
CA PRO A 1157 -3.27 -16.77 -74.90
C PRO A 1157 -3.73 -15.86 -76.05
N GLU A 1158 -4.84 -15.13 -75.88
CA GLU A 1158 -5.39 -14.25 -76.93
C GLU A 1158 -4.48 -13.04 -77.18
N LEU A 1159 -4.05 -12.39 -76.09
CA LEU A 1159 -3.18 -11.21 -76.19
C LEU A 1159 -1.76 -11.60 -76.61
N ALA A 1160 -1.28 -12.78 -76.21
CA ALA A 1160 0.00 -13.31 -76.64
C ALA A 1160 0.02 -13.62 -78.15
N GLU A 1161 -1.07 -14.14 -78.72
CA GLU A 1161 -1.20 -14.34 -80.17
C GLU A 1161 -1.21 -12.99 -80.93
N MET A 1162 -1.98 -12.01 -80.46
CA MET A 1162 -2.00 -10.65 -81.03
C MET A 1162 -0.63 -9.98 -80.98
N ALA A 1163 0.07 -10.09 -79.85
CA ALA A 1163 1.40 -9.54 -79.67
C ALA A 1163 2.43 -10.25 -80.56
N SER A 1164 2.33 -11.58 -80.71
CA SER A 1164 3.22 -12.37 -81.58
C SER A 1164 3.07 -11.99 -83.06
N ASN A 1165 1.82 -11.80 -83.53
CA ASN A 1165 1.54 -11.29 -84.87
C ASN A 1165 2.09 -9.86 -85.08
N ALA A 1166 2.00 -9.00 -84.06
CA ALA A 1166 2.57 -7.65 -84.10
C ALA A 1166 4.11 -7.67 -84.15
N VAL A 1167 4.77 -8.58 -83.41
CA VAL A 1167 6.23 -8.78 -83.44
C VAL A 1167 6.69 -9.26 -84.82
N GLU A 1168 5.99 -10.24 -85.42
CA GLU A 1168 6.32 -10.72 -86.78
C GLU A 1168 6.16 -9.62 -87.82
N THR A 1169 5.10 -8.83 -87.73
CA THR A 1169 4.84 -7.71 -88.64
C THR A 1169 5.93 -6.64 -88.53
N LEU A 1170 6.32 -6.25 -87.31
CA LEU A 1170 7.38 -5.27 -87.07
C LEU A 1170 8.76 -5.78 -87.49
N LYS A 1171 9.07 -7.07 -87.30
CA LYS A 1171 10.32 -7.69 -87.78
C LYS A 1171 10.37 -7.77 -89.30
N ALA A 1172 9.27 -8.12 -89.96
CA ALA A 1172 9.17 -8.11 -91.42
C ALA A 1172 9.30 -6.69 -92.01
N GLN A 1173 8.75 -5.67 -91.34
CA GLN A 1173 8.92 -4.27 -91.70
C GLN A 1173 10.38 -3.80 -91.55
N ALA A 1174 11.07 -4.22 -90.49
CA ALA A 1174 12.49 -3.93 -90.27
C ALA A 1174 13.41 -4.64 -91.29
N GLU A 1175 13.04 -5.84 -91.74
CA GLU A 1175 13.73 -6.57 -92.83
C GLU A 1175 13.46 -5.95 -94.22
N SER A 1176 12.27 -5.39 -94.46
CA SER A 1176 12.00 -4.61 -95.68
C SER A 1176 12.70 -3.26 -95.68
N ASP A 1177 12.81 -2.60 -94.52
CA ASP A 1177 13.50 -1.31 -94.38
C ASP A 1177 15.04 -1.45 -94.45
N THR A 1178 15.60 -2.62 -94.14
CA THR A 1178 17.02 -2.92 -94.40
C THR A 1178 17.30 -3.24 -95.87
N GLN A 1179 16.35 -3.81 -96.62
CA GLN A 1179 16.43 -3.94 -98.09
C GLN A 1179 16.14 -2.61 -98.83
N GLU A 1180 15.28 -1.75 -98.28
CA GLU A 1180 15.05 -0.38 -98.78
C GLU A 1180 16.19 0.59 -98.39
N GLY A 1181 16.88 0.35 -97.27
CA GLY A 1181 18.06 1.12 -96.83
C GLY A 1181 19.29 0.92 -97.71
N GLU A 1182 19.48 -0.27 -98.28
CA GLU A 1182 20.51 -0.50 -99.31
C GLU A 1182 20.15 0.15 -100.66
N THR A 1183 18.86 0.39 -100.95
CA THR A 1183 18.40 1.07 -102.17
C THR A 1183 18.19 2.60 -102.02
N ARG A 1184 18.07 3.13 -100.80
CA ARG A 1184 17.98 4.59 -100.49
C ARG A 1184 19.30 5.26 -100.08
N SER A 1185 20.43 4.56 -100.21
CA SER A 1185 21.76 5.21 -100.26
C SER A 1185 21.97 6.06 -101.53
N ASN A 1186 21.04 6.00 -102.49
CA ASN A 1186 20.99 6.89 -103.64
C ASN A 1186 19.77 7.82 -103.55
N THR A 1187 20.07 9.12 -103.38
CA THR A 1187 19.29 10.31 -103.75
C THR A 1187 18.26 10.91 -102.78
N GLY A 1188 18.60 12.10 -102.25
CA GLY A 1188 17.67 13.22 -102.02
C GLY A 1188 17.56 13.72 -100.56
N THR A 1189 18.55 14.44 -100.02
CA THR A 1189 18.68 15.91 -99.90
C THR A 1189 17.62 16.68 -99.06
N SER A 1190 18.14 17.23 -97.94
CA SER A 1190 17.88 18.55 -97.31
C SER A 1190 16.46 18.97 -96.89
N SER A 1191 16.23 19.07 -95.57
CA SER A 1191 16.24 20.34 -94.80
C SER A 1191 15.92 20.06 -93.33
#